data_AF-A0A8C2EJ70-F1
#
_entry.id   AF-A0A8C2EJ70-F1
#
_cell.length_a   1.000
_cell.length_b   1.000
_cell.length_c   1.000
_cell.angle_alpha   90.00
_cell.angle_beta   90.00
_cell.angle_gamma   90.00
#
_symmetry.space_group_name_H-M   'P 1'
#
loop_
_entity.id
_entity.type
_entity.pdbx_description
1 polymer ?
#
loop_
_entity_poly.entity_id
_entity_poly.type
_entity_poly.pdbx_seq_one_letter_code
_entity_poly.pdbx_strand_id
1 'polypeptide(L)'
;MQQESSPLCAADISPDLRKQFAFLSGGRGQNGSPIIIFPEYPAFGELEEQEFHNVLTYLTSIPSVCSTGVGFILVIDRRQDRWASVKGTLLRIAGSFPGNLQLVLVLRPTALFQRTISDIFFKLNKDEFKMKVPVIMLSSVTELHSYIDRTQLTQELGGTQEYCHEKWISHRTAIEGFALMVKKTAQTLQSFGTELAETELPNDVEATHVLKCSSTHMTFHLDILLNFSFCVPQKKVDELGEVFFHSRSVFISVSRLLGQLDETETAFDDFWDKHQTKLEQCLQLRHFEQNFREEVLDRALTLACDADQLIEASHYAVDSILPKCSELRAVCEEISSILKAKKAYLLKAMELHQCLEKATKWCDDGIYLLASQPVDKCQSQDGAESALQEIERFLETANQHKLTDLSGIWRDYESIMCLMSVHYRHVMNELLETERAYVEELLCVLEGYGAEMDNPAMANLIPNTLLHKKDILFGNMPEIYQFHKKTFLRELEAYTDYPELVGRCFLERMTDLQIYEKYCQNKPRSESLWRQCSDCVFFQECQKKLEHKLGLDSYLLKPVQRITKYQLLLKELLKYSKGCEGEDDLQEALSSILGILKAVNDSMHLIAITGYEGNLSDLGRLMMQGSFSVWTEHKKGHAKVKDLARFKPMQRHLFLHEKALLFCKKREENGEGYEKAPSYSFKHSLSMTAVGITENAKGDNKKFEIWCNSREEVFIVQAPTPEIKTAWVNEIRKVLTGQLKAYRGEIS
;
A
#
# COMPACT_ATOMS: atom_id res chain seq x y z
N MET A 1 -19.28 -40.66 -21.75
CA MET A 1 -19.82 -39.52 -22.55
C MET A 1 -21.34 -39.63 -22.58
N GLN A 2 -22.01 -39.09 -21.55
CA GLN A 2 -23.42 -38.75 -21.69
C GLN A 2 -23.43 -37.36 -22.35
N GLN A 3 -24.03 -37.25 -23.53
CA GLN A 3 -24.31 -35.95 -24.14
C GLN A 3 -25.32 -35.24 -23.23
N GLU A 4 -24.89 -34.17 -22.56
CA GLU A 4 -25.82 -33.20 -21.98
C GLU A 4 -26.62 -32.58 -23.14
N SER A 5 -27.86 -33.04 -23.34
CA SER A 5 -28.78 -32.40 -24.27
C SER A 5 -29.18 -31.04 -23.69
N SER A 6 -28.86 -29.95 -24.39
CA SER A 6 -29.29 -28.59 -24.02
C SER A 6 -30.82 -28.53 -23.87
N PRO A 7 -31.36 -27.82 -22.86
CA PRO A 7 -32.80 -27.69 -22.68
C PRO A 7 -33.45 -26.99 -23.88
N LEU A 8 -34.62 -27.48 -24.31
CA LEU A 8 -35.40 -26.89 -25.42
C LEU A 8 -35.80 -25.44 -25.11
N CYS A 9 -35.71 -24.54 -26.10
CA CYS A 9 -36.21 -23.16 -25.99
C CYS A 9 -37.33 -22.87 -26.99
N ALA A 10 -38.17 -21.87 -26.70
CA ALA A 10 -39.31 -21.50 -27.54
C ALA A 10 -38.91 -21.09 -28.96
N ALA A 11 -37.71 -20.54 -29.14
CA ALA A 11 -37.22 -20.13 -30.46
C ALA A 11 -36.98 -21.35 -31.37
N ASP A 12 -36.39 -22.41 -30.82
CA ASP A 12 -35.99 -23.61 -31.58
C ASP A 12 -37.21 -24.43 -32.03
N ILE A 13 -38.25 -24.47 -31.20
CA ILE A 13 -39.48 -25.22 -31.46
C ILE A 13 -40.67 -24.31 -31.83
N SER A 14 -40.40 -23.07 -32.25
CA SER A 14 -41.42 -22.09 -32.64
C SER A 14 -42.40 -22.61 -33.70
N PRO A 15 -41.96 -23.36 -34.75
CA PRO A 15 -42.87 -23.97 -35.71
C PRO A 15 -43.85 -24.96 -35.05
N ASP A 16 -43.36 -25.76 -34.10
CA ASP A 16 -44.16 -26.76 -33.37
C ASP A 16 -45.14 -26.08 -32.41
N LEU A 17 -44.67 -25.05 -31.68
CA LEU A 17 -45.50 -24.27 -30.77
C LEU A 17 -46.65 -23.58 -31.50
N ARG A 18 -46.38 -22.95 -32.66
CA ARG A 18 -47.40 -22.27 -33.48
C ARG A 18 -48.53 -23.18 -33.97
N LYS A 19 -48.35 -24.50 -33.94
CA LYS A 19 -49.44 -25.45 -34.20
C LYS A 19 -50.53 -25.41 -33.12
N GLN A 20 -50.21 -24.92 -31.92
CA GLN A 20 -51.14 -24.72 -30.80
C GLN A 20 -51.96 -25.97 -30.40
N PHE A 21 -51.44 -27.19 -30.62
CA PHE A 21 -52.14 -28.41 -30.19
C PHE A 21 -52.10 -28.62 -28.66
N ALA A 22 -51.20 -27.91 -27.96
CA ALA A 22 -51.13 -27.81 -26.51
C ALA A 22 -50.52 -26.45 -26.12
N PHE A 23 -50.98 -25.84 -25.03
CA PHE A 23 -50.40 -24.59 -24.53
C PHE A 23 -50.57 -24.38 -23.03
N LEU A 24 -49.76 -23.48 -22.47
CA LEU A 24 -49.85 -23.00 -21.08
C LEU A 24 -50.46 -21.60 -21.03
N SER A 25 -51.66 -21.46 -20.47
CA SER A 25 -52.31 -20.15 -20.31
C SER A 25 -51.74 -19.33 -19.14
N GLY A 26 -51.01 -19.97 -18.22
CA GLY A 26 -50.62 -19.40 -16.93
C GLY A 26 -51.60 -19.72 -15.80
N GLY A 27 -52.71 -20.40 -16.10
CA GLY A 27 -53.68 -20.87 -15.11
C GLY A 27 -53.09 -21.84 -14.08
N ARG A 28 -53.72 -21.89 -12.91
CA ARG A 28 -53.36 -22.74 -11.78
C ARG A 28 -54.59 -23.44 -11.20
N GLY A 29 -54.45 -24.70 -10.83
CA GLY A 29 -55.42 -25.40 -9.99
C GLY A 29 -55.42 -24.87 -8.56
N GLN A 30 -56.37 -25.32 -7.74
CA GLN A 30 -56.50 -24.89 -6.33
C GLN A 30 -55.22 -25.10 -5.51
N ASN A 31 -54.45 -26.14 -5.83
CA ASN A 31 -53.20 -26.47 -5.13
C ASN A 31 -51.95 -25.83 -5.78
N GLY A 32 -52.12 -24.88 -6.70
CA GLY A 32 -51.01 -24.28 -7.45
C GLY A 32 -50.51 -25.14 -8.62
N SER A 33 -51.20 -26.23 -8.96
CA SER A 33 -50.87 -27.12 -10.09
C SER A 33 -50.92 -26.38 -11.42
N PRO A 34 -49.88 -26.42 -12.27
CA PRO A 34 -49.93 -25.81 -13.59
C PRO A 34 -50.96 -26.50 -14.50
N ILE A 35 -51.71 -25.70 -15.26
CA ILE A 35 -52.74 -26.20 -16.19
C ILE A 35 -52.21 -26.14 -17.62
N ILE A 36 -52.13 -27.29 -18.30
CA ILE A 36 -51.86 -27.39 -19.75
C ILE A 36 -53.18 -27.66 -20.47
N ILE A 37 -53.48 -26.85 -21.48
CA ILE A 37 -54.70 -26.96 -22.28
C ILE A 37 -54.35 -27.58 -23.63
N PHE A 38 -55.06 -28.63 -24.01
CA PHE A 38 -55.09 -29.19 -25.36
C PHE A 38 -56.38 -28.73 -26.02
N PRO A 39 -56.38 -27.63 -26.80
CA PRO A 39 -57.59 -27.14 -27.47
C PRO A 39 -58.02 -28.10 -28.58
N GLU A 40 -59.17 -27.80 -29.20
CA GLU A 40 -59.62 -28.53 -30.39
C GLU A 40 -58.57 -28.45 -31.50
N TYR A 41 -58.14 -29.61 -31.99
CA TYR A 41 -57.10 -29.70 -33.01
C TYR A 41 -57.36 -30.91 -33.93
N PRO A 42 -58.08 -30.73 -35.06
CA PRO A 42 -58.53 -31.85 -35.90
C PRO A 42 -57.40 -32.73 -36.46
N ALA A 43 -56.22 -32.16 -36.70
CA ALA A 43 -55.04 -32.87 -37.23
C ALA A 43 -54.18 -33.53 -36.14
N PHE A 44 -54.70 -33.72 -34.91
CA PHE A 44 -53.90 -34.23 -33.79
C PHE A 44 -53.32 -35.63 -34.03
N GLY A 45 -54.05 -36.47 -34.76
CA GLY A 45 -53.59 -37.82 -35.13
C GLY A 45 -52.45 -37.82 -36.15
N GLU A 46 -52.25 -36.71 -36.88
CA GLU A 46 -51.26 -36.56 -37.94
C GLU A 46 -49.95 -35.90 -37.44
N LEU A 47 -49.90 -35.48 -36.17
CA LEU A 47 -48.70 -34.91 -35.56
C LEU A 47 -47.56 -35.93 -35.55
N GLU A 48 -46.34 -35.50 -35.86
CA GLU A 48 -45.16 -36.35 -35.75
C GLU A 48 -44.80 -36.60 -34.27
N GLU A 49 -44.16 -37.72 -33.95
CA GLU A 49 -43.76 -38.04 -32.57
C GLU A 49 -42.81 -36.99 -31.98
N GLN A 50 -41.89 -36.48 -32.81
CA GLN A 50 -40.92 -35.46 -32.39
C GLN A 50 -41.60 -34.13 -32.03
N GLU A 51 -42.56 -33.66 -32.83
CA GLU A 51 -43.28 -32.40 -32.60
C GLU A 51 -44.09 -32.47 -31.29
N PHE A 52 -44.76 -33.60 -31.06
CA PHE A 52 -45.49 -33.86 -29.83
C PHE A 52 -44.58 -33.84 -28.60
N HIS A 53 -43.43 -34.52 -28.70
CA HIS A 53 -42.45 -34.58 -27.64
C HIS A 53 -41.84 -33.20 -27.34
N ASN A 54 -41.43 -32.45 -28.37
CA ASN A 54 -40.82 -31.13 -28.26
C ASN A 54 -41.70 -30.15 -27.46
N VAL A 55 -42.98 -30.01 -27.86
CA VAL A 55 -43.90 -29.06 -27.22
C VAL A 55 -44.19 -29.45 -25.78
N LEU A 56 -44.45 -30.72 -25.48
CA LEU A 56 -44.77 -31.12 -24.11
C LEU A 56 -43.56 -31.05 -23.18
N THR A 57 -42.38 -31.46 -23.66
CA THR A 57 -41.13 -31.33 -22.90
C THR A 57 -40.85 -29.87 -22.60
N TYR A 58 -41.04 -28.96 -23.57
CA TYR A 58 -40.90 -27.53 -23.34
C TYR A 58 -41.94 -26.96 -22.37
N LEU A 59 -43.25 -27.23 -22.57
CA LEU A 59 -44.28 -26.67 -21.69
C LEU A 59 -44.10 -27.15 -20.23
N THR A 60 -43.72 -28.40 -20.03
CA THR A 60 -43.50 -28.93 -18.67
C THR A 60 -42.25 -28.38 -17.99
N SER A 61 -41.30 -27.78 -18.72
CA SER A 61 -40.09 -27.17 -18.14
C SER A 61 -40.29 -25.74 -17.63
N ILE A 62 -41.39 -25.07 -18.01
CA ILE A 62 -41.62 -23.64 -17.71
C ILE A 62 -41.95 -23.34 -16.23
N PRO A 63 -42.78 -24.12 -15.50
CA PRO A 63 -43.11 -23.83 -14.10
C PRO A 63 -41.87 -23.93 -13.17
N SER A 64 -41.70 -22.97 -12.24
CA SER A 64 -40.49 -22.84 -11.39
C SER A 64 -40.33 -23.93 -10.32
N VAL A 65 -39.08 -24.12 -9.87
CA VAL A 65 -38.60 -25.08 -8.83
C VAL A 65 -39.37 -25.06 -7.50
N CYS A 66 -40.05 -23.96 -7.13
CA CYS A 66 -40.94 -23.93 -5.95
C CYS A 66 -42.21 -24.81 -6.08
N SER A 67 -42.39 -25.50 -7.20
CA SER A 67 -43.58 -26.33 -7.53
C SER A 67 -43.26 -27.82 -7.64
N THR A 68 -42.06 -28.27 -7.28
CA THR A 68 -41.50 -29.62 -7.56
C THR A 68 -42.25 -30.80 -6.92
N GLY A 69 -43.28 -30.55 -6.10
CA GLY A 69 -44.16 -31.58 -5.54
C GLY A 69 -45.57 -31.67 -6.16
N VAL A 70 -45.95 -30.75 -7.07
CA VAL A 70 -47.34 -30.64 -7.57
C VAL A 70 -47.41 -31.06 -9.04
N GLY A 71 -48.23 -32.07 -9.37
CA GLY A 71 -48.40 -32.55 -10.75
C GLY A 71 -49.19 -31.60 -11.65
N PHE A 72 -49.13 -31.82 -12.97
CA PHE A 72 -49.84 -31.05 -13.98
C PHE A 72 -51.32 -31.41 -14.04
N ILE A 73 -52.17 -30.41 -14.30
CA ILE A 73 -53.57 -30.62 -14.68
C ILE A 73 -53.67 -30.46 -16.20
N LEU A 74 -54.24 -31.45 -16.88
CA LEU A 74 -54.53 -31.37 -18.31
C LEU A 74 -56.00 -31.06 -18.53
N VAL A 75 -56.29 -30.10 -19.41
CA VAL A 75 -57.65 -29.86 -19.92
C VAL A 75 -57.65 -30.14 -21.42
N ILE A 76 -58.35 -31.18 -21.84
CA ILE A 76 -58.40 -31.65 -23.23
C ILE A 76 -59.77 -31.34 -23.83
N ASP A 77 -59.80 -30.41 -24.78
CA ASP A 77 -61.02 -30.02 -25.48
C ASP A 77 -61.17 -30.80 -26.80
N ARG A 78 -62.24 -31.61 -26.87
CA ARG A 78 -62.54 -32.50 -28.01
C ARG A 78 -64.04 -32.47 -28.33
N ARG A 79 -64.73 -31.35 -28.11
CA ARG A 79 -66.20 -31.24 -28.29
C ARG A 79 -66.66 -31.44 -29.74
N GLN A 80 -65.79 -31.15 -30.72
CA GLN A 80 -66.03 -31.35 -32.16
C GLN A 80 -65.43 -32.64 -32.75
N ASP A 81 -64.79 -33.49 -31.93
CA ASP A 81 -64.03 -34.65 -32.41
C ASP A 81 -64.83 -35.97 -32.41
N ARG A 82 -64.24 -37.06 -32.94
CA ARG A 82 -64.80 -38.43 -32.81
C ARG A 82 -64.20 -39.14 -31.60
N TRP A 83 -64.93 -40.12 -31.07
CA TRP A 83 -64.45 -40.93 -29.93
C TRP A 83 -63.10 -41.61 -30.17
N ALA A 84 -62.85 -42.09 -31.40
CA ALA A 84 -61.57 -42.68 -31.78
C ALA A 84 -60.41 -41.68 -31.64
N SER A 85 -60.62 -40.40 -31.96
CA SER A 85 -59.63 -39.32 -31.81
C SER A 85 -59.33 -39.04 -30.33
N VAL A 86 -60.36 -39.01 -29.48
CA VAL A 86 -60.20 -38.83 -28.02
C VAL A 86 -59.37 -39.96 -27.42
N LYS A 87 -59.67 -41.22 -27.78
CA LYS A 87 -58.90 -42.39 -27.34
C LYS A 87 -57.46 -42.32 -27.81
N GLY A 88 -57.22 -41.94 -29.06
CA GLY A 88 -55.88 -41.74 -29.63
C GLY A 88 -55.08 -40.67 -28.88
N THR A 89 -55.68 -39.51 -28.58
CA THR A 89 -55.04 -38.43 -27.81
C THR A 89 -54.63 -38.90 -26.42
N LEU A 90 -55.51 -39.59 -25.68
CA LEU A 90 -55.22 -40.05 -24.34
C LEU A 90 -54.12 -41.12 -24.29
N LEU A 91 -54.12 -42.08 -25.22
CA LEU A 91 -53.04 -43.07 -25.32
C LEU A 91 -51.69 -42.42 -25.63
N ARG A 92 -51.67 -41.44 -26.53
CA ARG A 92 -50.46 -40.71 -26.91
C ARG A 92 -49.89 -39.89 -25.74
N ILE A 93 -50.74 -39.19 -24.99
CA ILE A 93 -50.33 -38.49 -23.77
C ILE A 93 -49.83 -39.49 -22.72
N ALA A 94 -50.56 -40.59 -22.50
CA ALA A 94 -50.19 -41.57 -21.48
C ALA A 94 -48.84 -42.24 -21.74
N GLY A 95 -48.48 -42.45 -23.02
CA GLY A 95 -47.22 -43.06 -23.41
C GLY A 95 -46.02 -42.11 -23.42
N SER A 96 -46.23 -40.80 -23.50
CA SER A 96 -45.15 -39.86 -23.85
C SER A 96 -45.17 -38.52 -23.09
N PHE A 97 -46.03 -38.35 -22.07
CA PHE A 97 -46.05 -37.12 -21.28
C PHE A 97 -44.83 -37.05 -20.33
N PRO A 98 -44.03 -35.97 -20.38
CA PRO A 98 -42.74 -35.91 -19.68
C PRO A 98 -42.81 -35.51 -18.19
N GLY A 99 -43.94 -35.01 -17.72
CA GLY A 99 -44.12 -34.52 -16.34
C GLY A 99 -44.97 -35.43 -15.44
N ASN A 100 -45.00 -35.14 -14.14
CA ASN A 100 -45.94 -35.80 -13.23
C ASN A 100 -47.36 -35.27 -13.48
N LEU A 101 -48.33 -36.14 -13.76
CA LEU A 101 -49.73 -35.73 -13.90
C LEU A 101 -50.42 -35.77 -12.53
N GLN A 102 -51.37 -34.87 -12.33
CA GLN A 102 -52.25 -34.88 -11.17
C GLN A 102 -53.70 -35.18 -11.54
N LEU A 103 -54.18 -34.60 -12.65
CA LEU A 103 -55.57 -34.69 -13.06
C LEU A 103 -55.69 -34.46 -14.57
N VAL A 104 -56.53 -35.24 -15.24
CA VAL A 104 -56.86 -35.05 -16.66
C VAL A 104 -58.36 -34.82 -16.78
N LEU A 105 -58.75 -33.67 -17.34
CA LEU A 105 -60.14 -33.28 -17.58
C LEU A 105 -60.39 -33.26 -19.08
N VAL A 106 -61.40 -33.98 -19.57
CA VAL A 106 -61.67 -34.13 -21.01
C VAL A 106 -63.07 -33.63 -21.35
N LEU A 107 -63.20 -32.56 -22.13
CA LEU A 107 -64.48 -32.13 -22.69
C LEU A 107 -64.83 -33.00 -23.90
N ARG A 108 -65.86 -33.83 -23.76
CA ARG A 108 -66.19 -34.88 -24.74
C ARG A 108 -67.00 -34.38 -25.95
N PRO A 109 -66.98 -35.09 -27.09
CA PRO A 109 -67.77 -34.76 -28.27
C PRO A 109 -69.27 -34.64 -28.03
N THR A 110 -69.88 -33.61 -28.60
CA THR A 110 -71.32 -33.31 -28.44
C THR A 110 -72.23 -34.29 -29.20
N ALA A 111 -71.70 -34.93 -30.26
CA ALA A 111 -72.45 -35.83 -31.14
C ALA A 111 -72.59 -37.28 -30.61
N LEU A 112 -72.11 -37.58 -29.40
CA LEU A 112 -72.27 -38.88 -28.77
C LEU A 112 -73.62 -38.96 -28.04
N PHE A 113 -74.55 -39.74 -28.63
CA PHE A 113 -75.82 -40.10 -28.02
C PHE A 113 -75.64 -40.59 -26.57
N GLN A 114 -76.43 -39.97 -25.67
CA GLN A 114 -76.83 -40.36 -24.31
C GLN A 114 -75.76 -40.92 -23.35
N ARG A 115 -75.70 -40.28 -22.16
CA ARG A 115 -74.84 -40.52 -20.97
C ARG A 115 -74.46 -41.96 -20.60
N THR A 116 -75.15 -42.99 -21.08
CA THR A 116 -75.03 -44.36 -20.56
C THR A 116 -73.95 -45.21 -21.24
N ILE A 117 -73.50 -44.88 -22.46
CA ILE A 117 -72.54 -45.72 -23.19
C ILE A 117 -71.08 -45.32 -22.92
N SER A 118 -70.77 -44.03 -22.68
CA SER A 118 -69.40 -43.58 -22.39
C SER A 118 -68.89 -44.03 -21.01
N ASP A 119 -69.75 -44.03 -19.99
CA ASP A 119 -69.37 -44.38 -18.61
C ASP A 119 -69.10 -45.88 -18.46
N ILE A 120 -69.78 -46.71 -19.27
CA ILE A 120 -69.56 -48.16 -19.34
C ILE A 120 -68.29 -48.47 -20.15
N PHE A 121 -68.07 -47.77 -21.27
CA PHE A 121 -66.87 -47.97 -22.11
C PHE A 121 -65.57 -47.51 -21.43
N PHE A 122 -65.61 -46.51 -20.53
CA PHE A 122 -64.44 -46.07 -19.76
C PHE A 122 -64.20 -46.90 -18.49
N LYS A 123 -65.25 -47.38 -17.82
CA LYS A 123 -65.11 -48.34 -16.71
C LYS A 123 -64.52 -49.69 -17.17
N LEU A 124 -64.72 -50.08 -18.42
CA LEU A 124 -64.13 -51.29 -19.02
C LEU A 124 -62.71 -51.11 -19.57
N ASN A 125 -62.25 -49.88 -19.85
CA ASN A 125 -60.93 -49.60 -20.46
C ASN A 125 -59.95 -48.86 -19.53
N LYS A 126 -60.20 -48.84 -18.21
CA LYS A 126 -59.35 -48.15 -17.23
C LYS A 126 -57.91 -48.70 -17.21
N ASP A 127 -57.74 -49.98 -17.49
CA ASP A 127 -56.44 -50.66 -17.59
C ASP A 127 -55.71 -50.41 -18.93
N GLU A 128 -56.41 -49.94 -19.97
CA GLU A 128 -55.86 -49.80 -21.34
C GLU A 128 -54.96 -48.56 -21.48
N PHE A 129 -55.24 -47.49 -20.73
CA PHE A 129 -54.53 -46.22 -20.85
C PHE A 129 -53.29 -46.09 -19.94
N LYS A 130 -53.06 -47.02 -19.00
CA LYS A 130 -51.89 -47.03 -18.07
C LYS A 130 -51.62 -45.72 -17.29
N MET A 131 -52.54 -44.76 -17.26
CA MET A 131 -52.38 -43.52 -16.50
C MET A 131 -52.66 -43.76 -15.02
N LYS A 132 -51.70 -43.44 -14.15
CA LYS A 132 -51.83 -43.59 -12.68
C LYS A 132 -52.70 -42.50 -12.01
N VAL A 133 -53.36 -41.65 -12.80
CA VAL A 133 -54.04 -40.43 -12.34
C VAL A 133 -55.51 -40.40 -12.76
N PRO A 134 -56.39 -39.66 -12.06
CA PRO A 134 -57.79 -39.55 -12.44
C PRO A 134 -57.98 -38.88 -13.81
N VAL A 135 -58.75 -39.53 -14.68
CA VAL A 135 -59.24 -38.98 -15.96
C VAL A 135 -60.75 -38.76 -15.84
N ILE A 136 -61.20 -37.52 -15.95
CA ILE A 136 -62.61 -37.13 -15.76
C ILE A 136 -63.19 -36.65 -17.10
N MET A 137 -64.26 -37.30 -17.54
CA MET A 137 -64.97 -36.96 -18.77
C MET A 137 -66.09 -35.98 -18.48
N LEU A 138 -65.95 -34.76 -18.99
CA LEU A 138 -66.86 -33.65 -18.75
C LEU A 138 -67.88 -33.54 -19.89
N SER A 139 -69.13 -33.30 -19.53
CA SER A 139 -70.25 -33.17 -20.45
C SER A 139 -70.51 -31.74 -20.92
N SER A 140 -69.95 -30.75 -20.23
CA SER A 140 -70.09 -29.33 -20.56
C SER A 140 -68.97 -28.51 -19.94
N VAL A 141 -68.78 -27.29 -20.44
CA VAL A 141 -67.84 -26.31 -19.86
C VAL A 141 -68.26 -25.90 -18.44
N THR A 142 -69.55 -25.89 -18.11
CA THR A 142 -70.03 -25.60 -16.75
C THR A 142 -69.53 -26.63 -15.73
N GLU A 143 -69.36 -27.89 -16.15
CA GLU A 143 -68.81 -28.95 -15.30
C GLU A 143 -67.31 -28.74 -15.04
N LEU A 144 -66.56 -28.21 -16.01
CA LEU A 144 -65.15 -27.84 -15.86
C LEU A 144 -64.94 -26.81 -14.75
N HIS A 145 -65.86 -25.85 -14.60
CA HIS A 145 -65.79 -24.79 -13.58
C HIS A 145 -65.94 -25.29 -12.15
N SER A 146 -66.39 -26.54 -11.94
CA SER A 146 -66.39 -27.18 -10.62
C SER A 146 -65.01 -27.67 -10.17
N TYR A 147 -64.07 -27.86 -11.12
CA TYR A 147 -62.71 -28.34 -10.86
C TYR A 147 -61.67 -27.22 -10.93
N ILE A 148 -61.86 -26.22 -11.80
CA ILE A 148 -60.92 -25.14 -12.02
C ILE A 148 -61.66 -23.80 -11.97
N ASP A 149 -61.11 -22.84 -11.21
CA ASP A 149 -61.68 -21.50 -11.11
C ASP A 149 -61.74 -20.80 -12.49
N ARG A 150 -62.82 -20.06 -12.73
CA ARG A 150 -63.05 -19.37 -14.00
C ARG A 150 -61.96 -18.34 -14.31
N THR A 151 -61.30 -17.75 -13.31
CA THR A 151 -60.20 -16.81 -13.54
C THR A 151 -58.90 -17.48 -13.99
N GLN A 152 -58.83 -18.81 -13.92
CA GLN A 152 -57.66 -19.63 -14.28
C GLN A 152 -57.83 -20.35 -15.62
N LEU A 153 -58.94 -20.11 -16.32
CA LEU A 153 -59.28 -20.73 -17.62
C LEU A 153 -59.40 -19.67 -18.71
N THR A 154 -59.03 -20.04 -19.94
CA THR A 154 -59.18 -19.18 -21.12
C THR A 154 -60.65 -18.98 -21.52
N GLN A 155 -60.93 -17.92 -22.29
CA GLN A 155 -62.28 -17.57 -22.73
C GLN A 155 -62.97 -18.69 -23.54
N GLU A 156 -62.22 -19.45 -24.34
CA GLU A 156 -62.71 -20.60 -25.13
C GLU A 156 -63.27 -21.74 -24.25
N LEU A 157 -62.80 -21.81 -23.00
CA LEU A 157 -63.23 -22.74 -21.96
C LEU A 157 -64.16 -22.06 -20.93
N GLY A 158 -64.80 -20.95 -21.30
CA GLY A 158 -65.78 -20.23 -20.47
C GLY A 158 -65.21 -19.50 -19.25
N GLY A 159 -63.88 -19.33 -19.19
CA GLY A 159 -63.17 -18.58 -18.17
C GLY A 159 -63.00 -17.10 -18.51
N THR A 160 -62.26 -16.39 -17.66
CA THR A 160 -61.97 -14.95 -17.80
C THR A 160 -60.48 -14.66 -18.03
N GLN A 161 -59.63 -15.68 -18.14
CA GLN A 161 -58.21 -15.49 -18.41
C GLN A 161 -57.99 -15.08 -19.86
N GLU A 162 -57.41 -13.90 -20.07
CA GLU A 162 -56.97 -13.48 -21.40
C GLU A 162 -55.69 -14.22 -21.80
N TYR A 163 -55.75 -14.89 -22.94
CA TYR A 163 -54.61 -15.60 -23.52
C TYR A 163 -54.51 -15.30 -25.01
N CYS A 164 -53.33 -14.94 -25.46
CA CYS A 164 -53.02 -14.78 -26.87
C CYS A 164 -51.76 -15.59 -27.17
N HIS A 165 -51.92 -16.63 -27.99
CA HIS A 165 -50.86 -17.61 -28.23
C HIS A 165 -49.63 -16.99 -28.90
N GLU A 166 -49.81 -16.18 -29.94
CA GLU A 166 -48.71 -15.47 -30.61
C GLU A 166 -47.98 -14.50 -29.67
N LYS A 167 -48.71 -13.75 -28.84
CA LYS A 167 -48.09 -12.89 -27.81
C LYS A 167 -47.35 -13.72 -26.77
N TRP A 168 -47.90 -14.86 -26.36
CA TRP A 168 -47.25 -15.76 -25.40
C TRP A 168 -45.93 -16.31 -25.96
N ILE A 169 -45.91 -16.82 -27.20
CA ILE A 169 -44.68 -17.27 -27.87
C ILE A 169 -43.69 -16.11 -27.94
N SER A 170 -44.13 -14.93 -28.40
CA SER A 170 -43.28 -13.74 -28.50
C SER A 170 -42.65 -13.35 -27.15
N HIS A 171 -43.46 -13.31 -26.07
CA HIS A 171 -42.97 -13.02 -24.72
C HIS A 171 -42.02 -14.10 -24.21
N ARG A 172 -42.31 -15.39 -24.43
CA ARG A 172 -41.43 -16.48 -24.00
C ARG A 172 -40.08 -16.44 -24.70
N THR A 173 -40.08 -16.28 -26.02
CA THR A 173 -38.86 -16.11 -26.81
C THR A 173 -38.07 -14.88 -26.35
N ALA A 174 -38.74 -13.78 -26.01
CA ALA A 174 -38.09 -12.58 -25.49
C ALA A 174 -37.48 -12.80 -24.09
N ILE A 175 -38.20 -13.45 -23.17
CA ILE A 175 -37.70 -13.73 -21.80
C ILE A 175 -36.54 -14.70 -21.85
N GLU A 176 -36.61 -15.74 -22.67
CA GLU A 176 -35.52 -16.72 -22.84
C GLU A 176 -34.32 -16.08 -23.53
N GLY A 177 -34.54 -15.23 -24.54
CA GLY A 177 -33.50 -14.41 -25.13
C GLY A 177 -32.84 -13.48 -24.12
N PHE A 178 -33.61 -12.87 -23.22
CA PHE A 178 -33.09 -12.04 -22.14
C PHE A 178 -32.33 -12.85 -21.09
N ALA A 179 -32.85 -14.00 -20.66
CA ALA A 179 -32.15 -14.90 -19.75
C ALA A 179 -30.83 -15.39 -20.34
N LEU A 180 -30.80 -15.70 -21.64
CA LEU A 180 -29.59 -16.05 -22.36
C LEU A 180 -28.61 -14.88 -22.44
N MET A 181 -29.10 -13.65 -22.65
CA MET A 181 -28.29 -12.44 -22.61
C MET A 181 -27.68 -12.24 -21.23
N VAL A 182 -28.47 -12.25 -20.14
CA VAL A 182 -27.97 -12.13 -18.76
C VAL A 182 -26.93 -13.20 -18.47
N LYS A 183 -27.19 -14.46 -18.83
CA LYS A 183 -26.21 -15.55 -18.68
C LYS A 183 -24.93 -15.29 -19.48
N LYS A 184 -25.03 -14.84 -20.73
CA LYS A 184 -23.86 -14.51 -21.56
C LYS A 184 -23.08 -13.35 -20.97
N THR A 185 -23.73 -12.28 -20.56
CA THR A 185 -23.10 -11.11 -19.93
C THR A 185 -22.39 -11.51 -18.66
N ALA A 186 -23.03 -12.29 -17.78
CA ALA A 186 -22.40 -12.80 -16.57
C ALA A 186 -21.19 -13.70 -16.86
N GLN A 187 -21.30 -14.61 -17.84
CA GLN A 187 -20.18 -15.44 -18.27
C GLN A 187 -19.03 -14.62 -18.87
N THR A 188 -19.33 -13.58 -19.64
CA THR A 188 -18.33 -12.67 -20.19
C THR A 188 -17.62 -11.90 -19.08
N LEU A 189 -18.37 -11.33 -18.12
CA LEU A 189 -17.79 -10.61 -16.97
C LEU A 189 -16.95 -11.54 -16.08
N GLN A 190 -17.44 -12.75 -15.81
CA GLN A 190 -16.71 -13.74 -15.04
C GLN A 190 -15.44 -14.20 -15.76
N SER A 191 -15.51 -14.47 -17.06
CA SER A 191 -14.35 -14.88 -17.85
C SER A 191 -13.30 -13.77 -17.88
N PHE A 192 -13.74 -12.53 -18.09
CA PHE A 192 -12.86 -11.37 -18.09
C PHE A 192 -12.25 -11.09 -16.71
N GLY A 193 -13.04 -11.13 -15.63
CA GLY A 193 -12.54 -11.00 -14.27
C GLY A 193 -11.54 -12.09 -13.90
N THR A 194 -11.76 -13.32 -14.37
CA THR A 194 -10.81 -14.45 -14.20
C THR A 194 -9.52 -14.20 -14.99
N GLU A 195 -9.63 -13.79 -16.25
CA GLU A 195 -8.47 -13.44 -17.08
C GLU A 195 -7.63 -12.33 -16.42
N LEU A 196 -8.27 -11.27 -15.91
CA LEU A 196 -7.59 -10.21 -15.17
C LEU A 196 -6.96 -10.72 -13.86
N ALA A 197 -7.66 -11.57 -13.11
CA ALA A 197 -7.15 -12.12 -11.85
C ALA A 197 -5.93 -13.04 -12.05
N GLU A 198 -5.95 -13.81 -13.14
CA GLU A 198 -4.87 -14.74 -13.53
C GLU A 198 -3.75 -14.05 -14.33
N THR A 199 -3.98 -12.84 -14.83
CA THR A 199 -2.96 -12.08 -15.55
C THR A 199 -1.77 -11.82 -14.64
N GLU A 200 -0.63 -12.37 -15.02
CA GLU A 200 0.63 -12.10 -14.34
C GLU A 200 0.99 -10.63 -14.51
N LEU A 201 1.36 -9.99 -13.39
CA LEU A 201 1.79 -8.60 -13.42
C LEU A 201 3.09 -8.48 -14.25
N PRO A 202 3.13 -7.62 -15.28
CA PRO A 202 4.31 -7.47 -16.11
C PRO A 202 5.53 -7.01 -15.30
N ASN A 203 6.72 -7.29 -15.84
CA ASN A 203 7.99 -7.01 -15.17
C ASN A 203 8.65 -5.69 -15.59
N ASP A 204 8.05 -4.97 -16.53
CA ASP A 204 8.54 -3.70 -17.06
C ASP A 204 7.42 -2.64 -17.15
N VAL A 205 7.82 -1.37 -17.23
CA VAL A 205 6.93 -0.21 -17.21
C VAL A 205 6.01 -0.19 -18.42
N GLU A 206 6.55 -0.40 -19.62
CA GLU A 206 5.80 -0.30 -20.88
C GLU A 206 4.71 -1.37 -20.91
N ALA A 207 5.05 -2.63 -20.62
CA ALA A 207 4.08 -3.71 -20.56
C ALA A 207 3.03 -3.50 -19.46
N THR A 208 3.41 -2.94 -18.30
CA THR A 208 2.45 -2.63 -17.23
C THR A 208 1.49 -1.49 -17.62
N HIS A 209 2.00 -0.46 -18.30
CA HIS A 209 1.20 0.66 -18.79
C HIS A 209 0.24 0.20 -19.90
N VAL A 210 0.73 -0.58 -20.86
CA VAL A 210 -0.09 -1.19 -21.92
C VAL A 210 -1.17 -2.08 -21.32
N LEU A 211 -0.84 -2.93 -20.34
CA LEU A 211 -1.80 -3.77 -19.66
C LEU A 211 -2.88 -2.92 -18.97
N LYS A 212 -2.49 -1.91 -18.19
CA LYS A 212 -3.42 -0.99 -17.53
C LYS A 212 -4.36 -0.30 -18.52
N CYS A 213 -3.82 0.26 -19.60
CA CYS A 213 -4.61 0.90 -20.66
C CYS A 213 -5.56 -0.08 -21.35
N SER A 214 -5.08 -1.29 -21.66
CA SER A 214 -5.89 -2.35 -22.27
C SER A 214 -7.02 -2.79 -21.35
N SER A 215 -6.73 -3.05 -20.07
CA SER A 215 -7.74 -3.43 -19.07
C SER A 215 -8.79 -2.32 -18.89
N THR A 216 -8.39 -1.06 -18.83
CA THR A 216 -9.31 0.10 -18.71
C THR A 216 -10.18 0.27 -19.97
N HIS A 217 -9.61 0.02 -21.14
CA HIS A 217 -10.38 0.07 -22.38
C HIS A 217 -11.41 -1.05 -22.44
N MET A 218 -11.04 -2.25 -22.00
CA MET A 218 -11.94 -3.41 -21.96
C MET A 218 -13.09 -3.24 -20.97
N THR A 219 -12.85 -2.62 -19.80
CA THR A 219 -13.94 -2.29 -18.86
C THR A 219 -14.93 -1.30 -19.43
N PHE A 220 -14.46 -0.28 -20.16
CA PHE A 220 -15.36 0.63 -20.86
C PHE A 220 -16.29 -0.10 -21.87
N HIS A 221 -15.79 -1.13 -22.56
CA HIS A 221 -16.65 -1.96 -23.42
C HIS A 221 -17.67 -2.79 -22.62
N LEU A 222 -17.29 -3.26 -21.43
CA LEU A 222 -18.17 -4.00 -20.54
C LEU A 222 -19.26 -3.10 -19.95
N ASP A 223 -18.95 -1.86 -19.58
CA ASP A 223 -19.93 -0.86 -19.14
C ASP A 223 -20.98 -0.60 -20.23
N ILE A 224 -20.55 -0.55 -21.51
CA ILE A 224 -21.48 -0.41 -22.64
C ILE A 224 -22.38 -1.65 -22.76
N LEU A 225 -21.81 -2.86 -22.62
CA LEU A 225 -22.56 -4.13 -22.66
C LEU A 225 -23.56 -4.24 -21.51
N LEU A 226 -23.17 -3.87 -20.30
CA LEU A 226 -24.01 -3.83 -19.10
C LEU A 226 -25.13 -2.80 -19.26
N ASN A 227 -24.80 -1.57 -19.67
CA ASN A 227 -25.80 -0.55 -19.96
C ASN A 227 -26.82 -1.00 -21.02
N PHE A 228 -26.37 -1.66 -22.09
CA PHE A 228 -27.30 -2.20 -23.08
C PHE A 228 -28.17 -3.35 -22.51
N SER A 229 -27.57 -4.21 -21.69
CA SER A 229 -28.23 -5.36 -21.06
C SER A 229 -29.21 -4.95 -19.96
N PHE A 230 -28.98 -3.81 -19.30
CA PHE A 230 -29.78 -3.29 -18.18
C PHE A 230 -30.82 -2.26 -18.65
N CYS A 231 -30.41 -1.20 -19.37
CA CYS A 231 -31.28 -0.09 -19.72
C CYS A 231 -32.36 -0.45 -20.75
N VAL A 232 -32.06 -1.33 -21.72
CA VAL A 232 -33.03 -1.67 -22.78
C VAL A 232 -34.19 -2.51 -22.23
N PRO A 233 -33.96 -3.53 -21.39
CA PRO A 233 -35.03 -4.28 -20.73
C PRO A 233 -35.73 -3.46 -19.63
N GLN A 234 -34.99 -2.71 -18.81
CA GLN A 234 -35.56 -1.89 -17.73
C GLN A 234 -36.51 -0.81 -18.29
N LYS A 235 -36.10 -0.07 -19.32
CA LYS A 235 -36.99 0.91 -19.98
C LYS A 235 -38.25 0.27 -20.56
N LYS A 236 -38.14 -0.95 -21.10
CA LYS A 236 -39.32 -1.70 -21.56
C LYS A 236 -40.21 -2.12 -20.40
N VAL A 237 -39.66 -2.56 -19.27
CA VAL A 237 -40.44 -2.90 -18.07
C VAL A 237 -41.16 -1.67 -17.52
N ASP A 238 -40.48 -0.53 -17.48
CA ASP A 238 -41.01 0.75 -16.97
C ASP A 238 -42.07 1.34 -17.92
N GLU A 239 -41.84 1.32 -19.25
CA GLU A 239 -42.82 1.74 -20.27
C GLU A 239 -44.06 0.82 -20.33
N LEU A 240 -43.89 -0.46 -19.98
CA LEU A 240 -44.96 -1.46 -19.97
C LEU A 240 -45.65 -1.60 -18.60
N GLY A 241 -45.20 -0.84 -17.59
CA GLY A 241 -45.62 -0.91 -16.18
C GLY A 241 -47.10 -0.62 -15.93
N GLU A 242 -47.82 0.02 -16.87
CA GLU A 242 -49.27 0.22 -16.77
C GLU A 242 -50.11 -0.84 -17.52
N VAL A 243 -49.53 -1.63 -18.44
CA VAL A 243 -50.28 -2.55 -19.32
C VAL A 243 -50.17 -4.03 -18.89
N PHE A 244 -49.21 -4.37 -18.02
CA PHE A 244 -48.82 -5.76 -17.72
C PHE A 244 -49.50 -6.48 -16.54
N PHE A 245 -50.59 -5.92 -15.98
CA PHE A 245 -51.36 -6.58 -14.90
C PHE A 245 -51.88 -7.99 -15.25
N HIS A 246 -51.76 -8.44 -16.50
CA HIS A 246 -52.28 -9.73 -16.98
C HIS A 246 -51.28 -10.91 -16.98
N SER A 247 -49.99 -10.73 -16.63
CA SER A 247 -49.06 -11.87 -16.47
C SER A 247 -48.01 -11.66 -15.38
N ARG A 248 -48.45 -11.77 -14.11
CA ARG A 248 -47.61 -11.70 -12.90
C ARG A 248 -46.35 -12.60 -12.97
N SER A 249 -46.41 -13.73 -13.66
CA SER A 249 -45.28 -14.64 -13.85
C SER A 249 -44.16 -14.09 -14.74
N VAL A 250 -44.50 -13.29 -15.76
CA VAL A 250 -43.51 -12.67 -16.65
C VAL A 250 -42.74 -11.59 -15.91
N PHE A 251 -43.45 -10.72 -15.19
CA PHE A 251 -42.84 -9.67 -14.37
C PHE A 251 -41.85 -10.25 -13.35
N ILE A 252 -42.26 -11.25 -12.56
CA ILE A 252 -41.39 -11.91 -11.57
C ILE A 252 -40.14 -12.50 -12.24
N SER A 253 -40.29 -13.10 -13.42
CA SER A 253 -39.15 -13.70 -14.14
C SER A 253 -38.15 -12.63 -14.62
N VAL A 254 -38.65 -11.50 -15.14
CA VAL A 254 -37.82 -10.39 -15.63
C VAL A 254 -37.15 -9.65 -14.47
N SER A 255 -37.88 -9.33 -13.39
CA SER A 255 -37.30 -8.68 -12.19
C SER A 255 -36.21 -9.53 -11.55
N ARG A 256 -36.39 -10.85 -11.48
CA ARG A 256 -35.36 -11.76 -10.98
C ARG A 256 -34.10 -11.74 -11.86
N LEU A 257 -34.26 -11.72 -13.18
CA LEU A 257 -33.13 -11.67 -14.12
C LEU A 257 -32.39 -10.33 -14.05
N LEU A 258 -33.10 -9.22 -13.83
CA LEU A 258 -32.50 -7.91 -13.61
C LEU A 258 -31.72 -7.85 -12.30
N GLY A 259 -32.26 -8.39 -11.21
CA GLY A 259 -31.53 -8.50 -9.94
C GLY A 259 -30.25 -9.34 -10.06
N GLN A 260 -30.30 -10.45 -10.81
CA GLN A 260 -29.09 -11.25 -11.07
C GLN A 260 -28.03 -10.48 -11.87
N LEU A 261 -28.45 -9.61 -12.80
CA LEU A 261 -27.54 -8.79 -13.58
C LEU A 261 -26.88 -7.70 -12.71
N ASP A 262 -27.67 -7.04 -11.85
CA ASP A 262 -27.22 -6.02 -10.88
C ASP A 262 -26.22 -6.58 -9.86
N GLU A 263 -26.48 -7.77 -9.32
CA GLU A 263 -25.56 -8.48 -8.43
C GLU A 263 -24.24 -8.83 -9.15
N THR A 264 -24.31 -9.20 -10.42
CA THR A 264 -23.13 -9.54 -11.23
C THR A 264 -22.29 -8.31 -11.53
N GLU A 265 -22.92 -7.18 -11.86
CA GLU A 265 -22.27 -5.88 -12.09
C GLU A 265 -21.58 -5.39 -10.83
N THR A 266 -22.30 -5.35 -9.70
CA THR A 266 -21.75 -4.91 -8.40
C THR A 266 -20.53 -5.76 -7.99
N ALA A 267 -20.62 -7.08 -8.14
CA ALA A 267 -19.50 -7.97 -7.82
C ALA A 267 -18.28 -7.74 -8.71
N PHE A 268 -18.49 -7.34 -9.97
CA PHE A 268 -17.42 -7.02 -10.90
C PHE A 268 -16.77 -5.66 -10.58
N ASP A 269 -17.55 -4.64 -10.24
CA ASP A 269 -17.04 -3.32 -9.85
C ASP A 269 -16.15 -3.40 -8.61
N ASP A 270 -16.60 -4.11 -7.57
CA ASP A 270 -15.83 -4.35 -6.35
C ASP A 270 -14.50 -5.08 -6.61
N PHE A 271 -14.49 -5.99 -7.59
CA PHE A 271 -13.27 -6.65 -8.05
C PHE A 271 -12.38 -5.67 -8.82
N TRP A 272 -12.97 -4.89 -9.72
CA TRP A 272 -12.25 -3.99 -10.61
C TRP A 272 -11.51 -2.89 -9.84
N ASP A 273 -12.15 -2.25 -8.86
CA ASP A 273 -11.52 -1.20 -8.06
C ASP A 273 -10.24 -1.69 -7.36
N LYS A 274 -10.29 -2.92 -6.82
CA LYS A 274 -9.14 -3.58 -6.19
C LYS A 274 -8.06 -3.92 -7.23
N HIS A 275 -8.48 -4.46 -8.38
CA HIS A 275 -7.56 -4.82 -9.46
C HIS A 275 -6.86 -3.58 -10.06
N GLN A 276 -7.58 -2.50 -10.29
CA GLN A 276 -7.06 -1.23 -10.78
C GLN A 276 -6.04 -0.64 -9.80
N THR A 277 -6.36 -0.63 -8.50
CA THR A 277 -5.44 -0.17 -7.45
C THR A 277 -4.15 -0.98 -7.46
N LYS A 278 -4.25 -2.31 -7.60
CA LYS A 278 -3.10 -3.21 -7.72
C LYS A 278 -2.25 -2.91 -8.95
N LEU A 279 -2.86 -2.63 -10.10
CA LEU A 279 -2.14 -2.24 -11.32
C LEU A 279 -1.45 -0.88 -11.18
N GLU A 280 -2.09 0.10 -10.54
CA GLU A 280 -1.48 1.41 -10.25
C GLU A 280 -0.24 1.26 -9.38
N GLN A 281 -0.35 0.51 -8.28
CA GLN A 281 0.76 0.24 -7.37
C GLN A 281 1.88 -0.54 -8.07
N CYS A 282 1.54 -1.51 -8.92
CA CYS A 282 2.51 -2.22 -9.75
C CYS A 282 3.25 -1.26 -10.67
N LEU A 283 2.54 -0.38 -11.38
CA LEU A 283 3.13 0.58 -12.30
C LEU A 283 4.07 1.56 -11.57
N GLN A 284 3.66 2.07 -10.40
CA GLN A 284 4.50 2.91 -9.56
C GLN A 284 5.78 2.17 -9.12
N LEU A 285 5.65 0.90 -8.73
CA LEU A 285 6.80 0.07 -8.39
C LEU A 285 7.72 -0.16 -9.60
N ARG A 286 7.18 -0.41 -10.80
CA ARG A 286 8.00 -0.59 -12.01
C ARG A 286 8.73 0.67 -12.41
N HIS A 287 8.09 1.83 -12.33
CA HIS A 287 8.76 3.11 -12.54
C HIS A 287 9.90 3.30 -11.55
N PHE A 288 9.68 2.98 -10.28
CA PHE A 288 10.74 3.03 -9.28
C PHE A 288 11.89 2.07 -9.62
N GLU A 289 11.60 0.80 -9.93
CA GLU A 289 12.62 -0.21 -10.26
C GLU A 289 13.43 0.18 -11.52
N GLN A 290 12.77 0.69 -12.57
CA GLN A 290 13.42 1.12 -13.81
C GLN A 290 14.27 2.37 -13.59
N ASN A 291 13.70 3.42 -12.98
CA ASN A 291 14.43 4.67 -12.71
C ASN A 291 15.63 4.41 -11.80
N PHE A 292 15.47 3.57 -10.77
CA PHE A 292 16.57 3.20 -9.89
C PHE A 292 17.67 2.45 -10.63
N ARG A 293 17.31 1.51 -11.52
CA ARG A 293 18.30 0.76 -12.31
C ARG A 293 19.05 1.66 -13.31
N GLU A 294 18.32 2.40 -14.14
CA GLU A 294 18.89 3.17 -15.25
C GLU A 294 19.59 4.45 -14.76
N GLU A 295 18.97 5.19 -13.84
CA GLU A 295 19.47 6.51 -13.44
C GLU A 295 20.47 6.47 -12.28
N VAL A 296 20.43 5.41 -11.47
CA VAL A 296 21.29 5.29 -10.28
C VAL A 296 22.33 4.19 -10.47
N LEU A 297 21.91 2.94 -10.70
CA LEU A 297 22.82 1.80 -10.72
C LEU A 297 23.72 1.78 -11.96
N ASP A 298 23.13 1.86 -13.16
CA ASP A 298 23.88 1.77 -14.43
C ASP A 298 24.81 2.97 -14.61
N ARG A 299 24.40 4.16 -14.17
CA ARG A 299 25.26 5.35 -14.16
C ARG A 299 26.44 5.23 -13.19
N ALA A 300 26.22 4.69 -12.00
CA ALA A 300 27.30 4.45 -11.03
C ALA A 300 28.30 3.40 -11.55
N LEU A 301 27.81 2.32 -12.16
CA LEU A 301 28.66 1.29 -12.74
C LEU A 301 29.42 1.77 -13.99
N THR A 302 28.80 2.62 -14.83
CA THR A 302 29.47 3.25 -15.97
C THR A 302 30.61 4.16 -15.50
N LEU A 303 30.38 4.96 -14.46
CA LEU A 303 31.42 5.81 -13.87
C LEU A 303 32.57 5.00 -13.26
N ALA A 304 32.25 3.85 -12.65
CA ALA A 304 33.27 2.90 -12.18
C ALA A 304 34.10 2.34 -13.35
N CYS A 305 33.47 2.01 -14.48
CA CYS A 305 34.16 1.57 -15.68
C CYS A 305 35.05 2.69 -16.31
N ASP A 306 34.59 3.93 -16.35
CA ASP A 306 35.39 5.07 -16.82
C ASP A 306 36.60 5.31 -15.91
N ALA A 307 36.42 5.14 -14.60
CA ALA A 307 37.49 5.20 -13.62
C ALA A 307 38.53 4.09 -13.86
N ASP A 308 38.11 2.88 -14.19
CA ASP A 308 39.00 1.77 -14.51
C ASP A 308 39.84 2.08 -15.76
N GLN A 309 39.26 2.69 -16.80
CA GLN A 309 40.01 3.13 -17.98
C GLN A 309 41.11 4.15 -17.63
N LEU A 310 40.83 5.08 -16.71
CA LEU A 310 41.82 6.06 -16.24
C LEU A 310 42.92 5.39 -15.40
N ILE A 311 42.57 4.37 -14.62
CA ILE A 311 43.52 3.58 -13.84
C ILE A 311 44.44 2.78 -14.75
N GLU A 312 43.89 2.07 -15.74
CA GLU A 312 44.63 1.33 -16.76
C GLU A 312 45.55 2.24 -17.58
N ALA A 313 45.10 3.46 -17.89
CA ALA A 313 45.92 4.48 -18.55
C ALA A 313 47.01 5.09 -17.65
N SER A 314 47.22 4.58 -16.43
CA SER A 314 48.22 5.04 -15.46
C SER A 314 48.11 6.53 -15.15
N HIS A 315 46.87 7.03 -15.05
CA HIS A 315 46.61 8.43 -14.74
C HIS A 315 47.27 8.83 -13.41
N TYR A 316 47.77 10.06 -13.29
CA TYR A 316 48.55 10.52 -12.12
C TYR A 316 47.79 10.43 -10.77
N ALA A 317 46.49 10.17 -10.81
CA ALA A 317 45.60 10.08 -9.66
C ALA A 317 45.10 8.66 -9.36
N VAL A 318 45.69 7.60 -9.93
CA VAL A 318 45.27 6.19 -9.72
C VAL A 318 45.06 5.87 -8.24
N ASP A 319 46.01 6.22 -7.37
CA ASP A 319 45.93 5.95 -5.92
C ASP A 319 44.73 6.62 -5.22
N SER A 320 44.12 7.63 -5.87
CA SER A 320 42.90 8.29 -5.41
C SER A 320 41.64 7.76 -6.09
N ILE A 321 41.74 7.32 -7.35
CA ILE A 321 40.60 6.84 -8.15
C ILE A 321 40.22 5.41 -7.75
N LEU A 322 41.20 4.53 -7.58
CA LEU A 322 41.00 3.10 -7.28
C LEU A 322 40.13 2.85 -6.03
N PRO A 323 40.43 3.42 -4.83
CA PRO A 323 39.61 3.16 -3.64
C PRO A 323 38.17 3.67 -3.78
N LYS A 324 37.94 4.74 -4.56
CA LYS A 324 36.60 5.30 -4.78
C LYS A 324 35.78 4.50 -5.77
N CYS A 325 36.41 3.95 -6.81
CA CYS A 325 35.78 2.99 -7.71
C CYS A 325 35.35 1.73 -6.93
N SER A 326 36.22 1.20 -6.07
CA SER A 326 35.90 0.03 -5.23
C SER A 326 34.76 0.29 -4.23
N GLU A 327 34.75 1.45 -3.57
CA GLU A 327 33.67 1.88 -2.67
C GLU A 327 32.32 2.01 -3.42
N LEU A 328 32.33 2.61 -4.61
CA LEU A 328 31.13 2.77 -5.44
C LEU A 328 30.53 1.42 -5.84
N ARG A 329 31.37 0.46 -6.24
CA ARG A 329 30.93 -0.91 -6.55
C ARG A 329 30.34 -1.62 -5.32
N ALA A 330 30.99 -1.50 -4.16
CA ALA A 330 30.51 -2.13 -2.91
C ALA A 330 29.14 -1.58 -2.47
N VAL A 331 28.93 -0.27 -2.56
CA VAL A 331 27.63 0.35 -2.24
C VAL A 331 26.54 -0.07 -3.24
N CYS A 332 26.86 -0.15 -4.53
CA CYS A 332 25.92 -0.66 -5.55
C CYS A 332 25.48 -2.11 -5.27
N GLU A 333 26.42 -2.95 -4.83
CA GLU A 333 26.14 -4.35 -4.43
C GLU A 333 25.30 -4.43 -3.14
N GLU A 334 25.61 -3.63 -2.12
CA GLU A 334 24.88 -3.61 -0.84
C GLU A 334 23.41 -3.19 -1.03
N ILE A 335 23.16 -2.11 -1.76
CA ILE A 335 21.79 -1.63 -2.01
C ILE A 335 21.01 -2.65 -2.84
N SER A 336 21.64 -3.22 -3.87
CA SER A 336 21.04 -4.29 -4.67
C SER A 336 20.67 -5.51 -3.82
N SER A 337 21.50 -5.85 -2.82
CA SER A 337 21.23 -6.92 -1.86
C SER A 337 20.06 -6.61 -0.92
N ILE A 338 20.03 -5.40 -0.33
CA ILE A 338 18.93 -4.96 0.55
C ILE A 338 17.59 -4.92 -0.19
N LEU A 339 17.56 -4.42 -1.42
CA LEU A 339 16.33 -4.38 -2.22
C LEU A 339 15.87 -5.78 -2.60
N LYS A 340 16.79 -6.69 -2.97
CA LYS A 340 16.46 -8.10 -3.18
C LYS A 340 15.88 -8.73 -1.91
N ALA A 341 16.44 -8.45 -0.73
CA ALA A 341 15.93 -8.94 0.54
C ALA A 341 14.53 -8.39 0.85
N LYS A 342 14.32 -7.07 0.75
CA LYS A 342 13.01 -6.45 0.94
C LYS A 342 11.96 -6.98 -0.03
N LYS A 343 12.33 -7.15 -1.31
CA LYS A 343 11.46 -7.75 -2.33
C LYS A 343 11.12 -9.20 -1.97
N ALA A 344 12.10 -9.99 -1.51
CA ALA A 344 11.85 -11.35 -1.04
C ALA A 344 10.88 -11.38 0.16
N TYR A 345 11.01 -10.46 1.11
CA TYR A 345 10.06 -10.34 2.24
C TYR A 345 8.67 -9.90 1.80
N LEU A 346 8.56 -8.92 0.90
CA LEU A 346 7.28 -8.49 0.36
C LEU A 346 6.60 -9.59 -0.44
N LEU A 347 7.35 -10.30 -1.29
CA LEU A 347 6.84 -11.48 -2.01
C LEU A 347 6.40 -12.56 -1.03
N LYS A 348 7.18 -12.80 0.03
CA LYS A 348 6.81 -13.76 1.06
C LYS A 348 5.53 -13.33 1.79
N ALA A 349 5.39 -12.04 2.11
CA ALA A 349 4.18 -11.49 2.69
C ALA A 349 2.99 -11.66 1.74
N MET A 350 3.14 -11.35 0.46
CA MET A 350 2.10 -11.52 -0.55
C MET A 350 1.69 -12.99 -0.70
N GLU A 351 2.66 -13.92 -0.77
CA GLU A 351 2.40 -15.36 -0.79
C GLU A 351 1.60 -15.81 0.43
N LEU A 352 1.98 -15.35 1.62
CA LEU A 352 1.27 -15.65 2.87
C LEU A 352 -0.17 -15.13 2.84
N HIS A 353 -0.38 -13.87 2.41
CA HIS A 353 -1.72 -13.29 2.27
C HIS A 353 -2.55 -14.03 1.22
N GLN A 354 -1.96 -14.39 0.07
CA GLN A 354 -2.66 -15.14 -0.97
C GLN A 354 -3.03 -16.56 -0.52
N CYS A 355 -2.15 -17.23 0.24
CA CYS A 355 -2.45 -18.53 0.84
C CYS A 355 -3.60 -18.42 1.86
N LEU A 356 -3.60 -17.38 2.70
CA LEU A 356 -4.68 -17.09 3.64
C LEU A 356 -6.00 -16.80 2.93
N GLU A 357 -5.96 -16.01 1.86
CA GLU A 357 -7.14 -15.66 1.05
C GLU A 357 -7.72 -16.90 0.36
N LYS A 358 -6.88 -17.76 -0.24
CA LYS A 358 -7.31 -19.04 -0.82
C LYS A 358 -7.93 -19.97 0.21
N ALA A 359 -7.34 -20.06 1.40
CA ALA A 359 -7.88 -20.87 2.50
C ALA A 359 -9.22 -20.32 2.99
N THR A 360 -9.35 -18.99 3.10
CA THR A 360 -10.59 -18.31 3.49
C THR A 360 -11.69 -18.57 2.47
N LYS A 361 -11.39 -18.37 1.18
CA LYS A 361 -12.33 -18.64 0.08
C LYS A 361 -12.78 -20.10 0.06
N TRP A 362 -11.86 -21.04 0.24
CA TRP A 362 -12.21 -22.46 0.33
C TRP A 362 -13.15 -22.75 1.50
N CYS A 363 -12.93 -22.12 2.66
CA CYS A 363 -13.86 -22.23 3.78
C CYS A 363 -15.24 -21.65 3.44
N ASP A 364 -15.30 -20.49 2.78
CA ASP A 364 -16.55 -19.85 2.37
C ASP A 364 -17.33 -20.71 1.36
N ASP A 365 -16.65 -21.26 0.35
CA ASP A 365 -17.21 -22.19 -0.63
C ASP A 365 -17.74 -23.46 0.07
N GLY A 366 -17.03 -23.96 1.09
CA GLY A 366 -17.45 -25.09 1.91
C GLY A 366 -18.70 -24.78 2.74
N ILE A 367 -18.78 -23.59 3.35
CA ILE A 367 -19.98 -23.11 4.06
C ILE A 367 -21.18 -23.06 3.09
N TYR A 368 -20.98 -22.51 1.90
CA TYR A 368 -22.02 -22.43 0.88
C TYR A 368 -22.46 -23.81 0.39
N LEU A 369 -21.51 -24.73 0.14
CA LEU A 369 -21.80 -26.11 -0.25
C LEU A 369 -22.68 -26.81 0.79
N LEU A 370 -22.35 -26.67 2.08
CA LEU A 370 -23.13 -27.26 3.17
C LEU A 370 -24.52 -26.63 3.29
N ALA A 371 -24.62 -25.31 3.17
CA ALA A 371 -25.89 -24.59 3.22
C ALA A 371 -26.81 -24.90 2.01
N SER A 372 -26.22 -25.25 0.87
CA SER A 372 -26.94 -25.53 -0.38
C SER A 372 -27.33 -27.01 -0.57
N GLN A 373 -27.09 -27.88 0.42
CA GLN A 373 -27.58 -29.27 0.37
C GLN A 373 -29.08 -29.32 0.68
N PRO A 374 -29.97 -29.58 -0.30
CA PRO A 374 -31.40 -29.64 -0.05
C PRO A 374 -31.76 -30.95 0.70
N VAL A 375 -32.64 -30.84 1.70
CA VAL A 375 -33.14 -31.98 2.50
C VAL A 375 -33.78 -33.07 1.63
N ASP A 376 -34.32 -32.70 0.46
CA ASP A 376 -34.98 -33.61 -0.48
C ASP A 376 -34.01 -34.52 -1.25
N LYS A 377 -32.75 -34.11 -1.49
CA LYS A 377 -31.74 -34.99 -2.11
C LYS A 377 -31.49 -36.23 -1.24
N CYS A 378 -31.65 -36.13 0.08
CA CYS A 378 -31.45 -37.23 1.00
C CYS A 378 -32.67 -38.15 1.18
N GLN A 379 -33.76 -37.94 0.44
CA GLN A 379 -34.97 -38.78 0.52
C GLN A 379 -34.89 -40.05 -0.36
N SER A 380 -33.93 -40.12 -1.28
CA SER A 380 -33.59 -41.32 -2.04
C SER A 380 -32.13 -41.73 -1.78
N GLN A 381 -31.84 -43.03 -1.87
CA GLN A 381 -30.48 -43.54 -1.70
C GLN A 381 -29.51 -42.90 -2.71
N ASP A 382 -29.89 -42.84 -3.98
CA ASP A 382 -29.06 -42.26 -5.05
C ASP A 382 -28.78 -40.76 -4.82
N GLY A 383 -29.75 -40.00 -4.30
CA GLY A 383 -29.57 -38.57 -4.03
C GLY A 383 -28.71 -38.31 -2.78
N ALA A 384 -28.82 -39.16 -1.75
CA ALA A 384 -27.97 -39.12 -0.57
C ALA A 384 -26.52 -39.50 -0.92
N GLU A 385 -26.33 -40.55 -1.73
CA GLU A 385 -25.01 -40.94 -2.24
C GLU A 385 -24.39 -39.85 -3.12
N SER A 386 -25.20 -39.19 -3.96
CA SER A 386 -24.71 -38.07 -4.79
C SER A 386 -24.29 -36.86 -3.97
N ALA A 387 -25.05 -36.50 -2.92
CA ALA A 387 -24.70 -35.40 -2.01
C ALA A 387 -23.44 -35.72 -1.19
N LEU A 388 -23.31 -36.97 -0.72
CA LEU A 388 -22.11 -37.42 -0.02
C LEU A 388 -20.89 -37.37 -0.94
N GLN A 389 -21.00 -37.84 -2.19
CA GLN A 389 -19.92 -37.76 -3.18
C GLN A 389 -19.52 -36.32 -3.50
N GLU A 390 -20.46 -35.37 -3.49
CA GLU A 390 -20.17 -33.95 -3.72
C GLU A 390 -19.34 -33.36 -2.56
N ILE A 391 -19.70 -33.70 -1.32
CA ILE A 391 -18.94 -33.31 -0.12
C ILE A 391 -17.57 -34.01 -0.09
N GLU A 392 -17.49 -35.30 -0.38
CA GLU A 392 -16.24 -36.06 -0.44
C GLU A 392 -15.30 -35.47 -1.50
N ARG A 393 -15.80 -35.18 -2.69
CA ARG A 393 -15.03 -34.51 -3.76
C ARG A 393 -14.55 -33.13 -3.35
N PHE A 394 -15.37 -32.37 -2.61
CA PHE A 394 -14.96 -31.07 -2.09
C PHE A 394 -13.86 -31.24 -1.02
N LEU A 395 -14.00 -32.19 -0.11
CA LEU A 395 -13.00 -32.48 0.92
C LEU A 395 -11.67 -32.98 0.34
N GLU A 396 -11.67 -33.66 -0.81
CA GLU A 396 -10.45 -34.02 -1.53
C GLU A 396 -9.62 -32.80 -1.94
N THR A 397 -10.27 -31.64 -2.19
CA THR A 397 -9.59 -30.38 -2.51
C THR A 397 -8.93 -29.71 -1.29
N ALA A 398 -9.29 -30.10 -0.06
CA ALA A 398 -8.79 -29.48 1.18
C ALA A 398 -7.26 -29.51 1.30
N ASN A 399 -6.61 -30.55 0.77
CA ASN A 399 -5.15 -30.69 0.80
C ASN A 399 -4.42 -29.60 0.00
N GLN A 400 -5.10 -28.92 -0.92
CA GLN A 400 -4.55 -27.82 -1.73
C GLN A 400 -4.59 -26.47 -0.99
N HIS A 401 -5.35 -26.37 0.10
CA HIS A 401 -5.61 -25.13 0.84
C HIS A 401 -5.22 -25.19 2.32
N LYS A 402 -4.57 -26.29 2.75
CA LYS A 402 -4.28 -26.57 4.16
C LYS A 402 -3.08 -25.77 4.66
N LEU A 403 -3.30 -24.89 5.63
CA LEU A 403 -2.25 -24.19 6.37
C LEU A 403 -1.74 -25.09 7.51
N THR A 404 -0.65 -25.81 7.28
CA THR A 404 -0.17 -26.89 8.17
C THR A 404 0.72 -26.42 9.33
N ASP A 405 1.32 -25.23 9.25
CA ASP A 405 2.18 -24.66 10.29
C ASP A 405 1.78 -23.21 10.63
N LEU A 406 0.73 -23.07 11.44
CA LEU A 406 0.24 -21.76 11.92
C LEU A 406 1.28 -21.00 12.74
N SER A 407 2.12 -21.71 13.51
CA SER A 407 3.23 -21.12 14.28
C SER A 407 4.34 -20.56 13.38
N GLY A 408 4.67 -21.26 12.29
CA GLY A 408 5.59 -20.79 11.27
C GLY A 408 5.06 -19.56 10.55
N ILE A 409 3.78 -19.57 10.16
CA ILE A 409 3.11 -18.41 9.55
C ILE A 409 3.15 -17.20 10.48
N TRP A 410 2.85 -17.40 11.77
CA TRP A 410 2.90 -16.34 12.76
C TRP A 410 4.31 -15.77 12.94
N ARG A 411 5.33 -16.62 13.04
CA ARG A 411 6.73 -16.20 13.13
C ARG A 411 7.19 -15.41 11.90
N ASP A 412 6.77 -15.85 10.71
CA ASP A 412 7.06 -15.17 9.45
C ASP A 412 6.36 -13.80 9.40
N TYR A 413 5.13 -13.69 9.91
CA TYR A 413 4.37 -12.44 10.01
C TYR A 413 4.90 -11.48 11.09
N GLU A 414 5.35 -12.02 12.23
CA GLU A 414 5.95 -11.26 13.32
C GLU A 414 7.30 -10.66 12.91
N SER A 415 8.09 -11.41 12.13
CA SER A 415 9.30 -10.88 11.48
C SER A 415 9.00 -9.71 10.52
N ILE A 416 7.76 -9.61 10.01
CA ILE A 416 7.30 -8.51 9.15
C ILE A 416 6.77 -7.34 10.00
N MET A 417 6.06 -7.60 11.10
CA MET A 417 5.40 -6.60 11.96
C MET A 417 6.28 -5.96 13.06
N CYS A 418 7.33 -6.63 13.55
CA CYS A 418 8.19 -6.15 14.65
C CYS A 418 9.00 -4.87 14.34
N LEU A 419 8.91 -4.36 13.11
CA LEU A 419 9.73 -3.26 12.60
C LEU A 419 9.23 -1.83 12.91
N MET A 420 8.04 -1.59 13.51
CA MET A 420 7.47 -0.21 13.61
C MET A 420 7.20 0.43 15.01
N SER A 421 7.05 -0.26 16.16
CA SER A 421 6.63 0.44 17.43
C SER A 421 7.37 0.13 18.76
N VAL A 422 8.30 -0.83 18.80
CA VAL A 422 9.02 -1.19 20.05
C VAL A 422 10.32 -0.39 20.21
N HIS A 423 11.04 -0.15 19.12
CA HIS A 423 12.33 0.54 19.15
C HIS A 423 12.20 2.01 19.55
N TYR A 424 11.16 2.70 19.07
CA TYR A 424 10.87 4.10 19.43
C TYR A 424 10.69 4.33 20.92
N ARG A 425 9.88 3.50 21.57
CA ARG A 425 9.63 3.59 23.01
C ARG A 425 10.88 3.31 23.82
N HIS A 426 11.76 2.42 23.34
CA HIS A 426 13.03 2.15 24.01
C HIS A 426 13.96 3.36 23.98
N VAL A 427 14.16 3.97 22.82
CA VAL A 427 15.05 5.15 22.70
C VAL A 427 14.47 6.37 23.40
N MET A 428 13.14 6.56 23.37
CA MET A 428 12.49 7.66 24.09
C MET A 428 12.61 7.51 25.62
N ASN A 429 12.45 6.29 26.14
CA ASN A 429 12.67 6.02 27.56
C ASN A 429 14.14 6.25 27.95
N GLU A 430 15.09 5.79 27.15
CA GLU A 430 16.52 6.06 27.38
C GLU A 430 16.80 7.57 27.43
N LEU A 431 16.23 8.35 26.50
CA LEU A 431 16.38 9.81 26.48
C LEU A 431 15.89 10.45 27.77
N LEU A 432 14.69 10.11 28.24
CA LEU A 432 14.07 10.68 29.45
C LEU A 432 14.79 10.26 30.74
N GLU A 433 15.12 8.97 30.90
CA GLU A 433 15.81 8.48 32.09
C GLU A 433 17.20 9.10 32.22
N THR A 434 17.94 9.16 31.11
CA THR A 434 19.27 9.78 31.10
C THR A 434 19.23 11.30 31.23
N GLU A 435 18.11 11.95 30.87
CA GLU A 435 17.92 13.38 31.11
C GLU A 435 17.70 13.70 32.58
N ARG A 436 16.85 12.92 33.27
CA ARG A 436 16.61 13.07 34.71
C ARG A 436 17.90 12.89 35.50
N ALA A 437 18.65 11.83 35.20
CA ALA A 437 19.94 11.57 35.82
C ALA A 437 20.92 12.74 35.58
N TYR A 438 20.98 13.28 34.36
CA TYR A 438 21.85 14.41 34.03
C TYR A 438 21.51 15.67 34.86
N VAL A 439 20.22 16.02 34.97
CA VAL A 439 19.76 17.18 35.76
C VAL A 439 20.12 17.02 37.25
N GLU A 440 19.92 15.83 37.81
CA GLU A 440 20.26 15.52 39.20
C GLU A 440 21.77 15.61 39.46
N GLU A 441 22.58 15.05 38.56
CA GLU A 441 24.03 15.07 38.67
C GLU A 441 24.61 16.49 38.60
N LEU A 442 24.07 17.36 37.74
CA LEU A 442 24.47 18.77 37.69
C LEU A 442 24.12 19.51 38.99
N LEU A 443 22.93 19.29 39.54
CA LEU A 443 22.54 19.89 40.81
C LEU A 443 23.49 19.50 41.93
N CYS A 444 23.80 18.20 42.02
CA CYS A 444 24.71 17.66 43.02
C CYS A 444 26.09 18.34 42.99
N VAL A 445 26.63 18.59 41.78
CA VAL A 445 27.91 19.32 41.63
C VAL A 445 27.81 20.77 42.07
N LEU A 446 26.74 21.47 41.65
CA LEU A 446 26.56 22.89 41.92
C LEU A 446 26.35 23.16 43.42
N GLU A 447 25.59 22.33 44.11
CA GLU A 447 25.37 22.45 45.55
C GLU A 447 26.56 21.90 46.35
N GLY A 448 27.05 20.72 45.98
CA GLY A 448 28.05 19.98 46.75
C GLY A 448 29.50 20.48 46.58
N TYR A 449 29.81 21.18 45.50
CA TYR A 449 31.13 21.79 45.29
C TYR A 449 31.03 23.29 45.05
N GLY A 450 30.13 23.71 44.16
CA GLY A 450 29.99 25.12 43.77
C GLY A 450 29.59 26.03 44.94
N ALA A 451 28.56 25.65 45.70
CA ALA A 451 28.10 26.42 46.86
C ALA A 451 29.07 26.29 48.05
N GLU A 452 29.72 25.14 48.21
CA GLU A 452 30.73 24.93 49.26
C GLU A 452 31.96 25.84 49.10
N MET A 453 32.27 26.34 47.89
CA MET A 453 33.34 27.34 47.69
C MET A 453 33.02 28.69 48.35
N ASP A 454 31.74 29.00 48.56
CA ASP A 454 31.28 30.23 49.22
C ASP A 454 30.95 29.98 50.71
N ASN A 455 31.08 28.73 51.18
CA ASN A 455 30.79 28.35 52.55
C ASN A 455 31.91 28.82 53.51
N PRO A 456 31.62 29.68 54.49
CA PRO A 456 32.64 30.18 55.43
C PRO A 456 33.35 29.06 56.20
N ALA A 457 32.68 27.92 56.45
CA ALA A 457 33.28 26.78 57.13
C ALA A 457 34.35 26.05 56.29
N MET A 458 34.28 26.17 54.96
CA MET A 458 35.19 25.53 54.01
C MET A 458 36.29 26.48 53.51
N ALA A 459 36.17 27.79 53.75
CA ALA A 459 37.05 28.82 53.22
C ALA A 459 38.54 28.57 53.50
N ASN A 460 38.88 28.05 54.69
CA ASN A 460 40.26 27.75 55.08
C ASN A 460 40.89 26.57 54.32
N LEU A 461 40.09 25.76 53.62
CA LEU A 461 40.53 24.60 52.85
C LEU A 461 40.81 24.93 51.38
N ILE A 462 40.39 26.11 50.92
CA ILE A 462 40.51 26.53 49.51
C ILE A 462 41.92 27.10 49.26
N PRO A 463 42.71 26.51 48.35
CA PRO A 463 44.04 27.03 48.05
C PRO A 463 43.98 28.34 47.25
N ASN A 464 45.01 29.18 47.38
CA ASN A 464 45.15 30.43 46.61
C ASN A 464 45.07 30.23 45.09
N THR A 465 45.44 29.05 44.59
CA THR A 465 45.34 28.70 43.17
C THR A 465 43.89 28.63 42.68
N LEU A 466 42.94 28.34 43.58
CA LEU A 466 41.51 28.16 43.32
C LEU A 466 40.65 29.37 43.73
N LEU A 467 41.15 30.19 44.65
CA LEU A 467 40.44 31.38 45.14
C LEU A 467 40.02 32.31 43.97
N HIS A 468 38.77 32.77 43.99
CA HIS A 468 38.15 33.61 42.94
C HIS A 468 38.12 32.99 41.52
N LYS A 469 38.36 31.68 41.36
CA LYS A 469 38.30 30.99 40.06
C LYS A 469 37.14 30.02 39.92
N LYS A 470 36.07 30.19 40.70
CA LYS A 470 34.83 29.41 40.64
C LYS A 470 34.24 29.40 39.22
N ASP A 471 34.14 30.57 38.59
CA ASP A 471 33.60 30.72 37.23
C ASP A 471 34.47 30.06 36.16
N ILE A 472 35.77 29.90 36.42
CA ILE A 472 36.67 29.16 35.54
C ILE A 472 36.50 27.66 35.75
N LEU A 473 36.34 27.21 37.00
CA LEU A 473 36.19 25.78 37.31
C LEU A 473 34.87 25.22 36.76
N PHE A 474 33.74 25.90 37.02
CA PHE A 474 32.41 25.43 36.63
C PHE A 474 31.89 26.02 35.31
N GLY A 475 32.55 27.05 34.75
CA GLY A 475 32.07 27.73 33.55
C GLY A 475 30.64 28.26 33.75
N ASN A 476 29.80 28.04 32.76
CA ASN A 476 28.37 28.34 32.82
C ASN A 476 27.48 27.12 33.15
N MET A 477 28.00 26.11 33.89
CA MET A 477 27.19 24.97 34.35
C MET A 477 25.87 25.37 35.06
N PRO A 478 25.79 26.45 35.88
CA PRO A 478 24.52 26.89 36.47
C PRO A 478 23.45 27.26 35.43
N GLU A 479 23.86 27.89 34.33
CA GLU A 479 22.97 28.28 33.22
C GLU A 479 22.40 27.04 32.52
N ILE A 480 23.27 26.05 32.24
CA ILE A 480 22.88 24.75 31.67
C ILE A 480 21.86 24.04 32.56
N TYR A 481 22.16 23.92 33.84
CA TYR A 481 21.27 23.26 34.79
C TYR A 481 19.86 23.88 34.82
N GLN A 482 19.77 25.22 34.85
CA GLN A 482 18.48 25.90 34.90
C GLN A 482 17.64 25.66 33.65
N PHE A 483 18.25 25.71 32.46
CA PHE A 483 17.57 25.41 31.21
C PHE A 483 17.01 23.97 31.19
N HIS A 484 17.85 22.98 31.50
CA HIS A 484 17.44 21.58 31.45
C HIS A 484 16.34 21.26 32.48
N LYS A 485 16.47 21.76 33.72
CA LYS A 485 15.51 21.50 34.79
C LYS A 485 14.15 22.18 34.57
N LYS A 486 14.13 23.43 34.10
CA LYS A 486 12.89 24.24 34.05
C LYS A 486 12.15 24.14 32.73
N THR A 487 12.85 23.82 31.66
CA THR A 487 12.32 23.87 30.30
C THR A 487 12.44 22.51 29.62
N PHE A 488 13.67 22.06 29.36
CA PHE A 488 13.91 20.97 28.41
C PHE A 488 13.35 19.61 28.87
N LEU A 489 13.62 19.21 30.12
CA LEU A 489 13.12 17.94 30.66
C LEU A 489 11.58 17.87 30.63
N ARG A 490 10.92 18.96 31.03
CA ARG A 490 9.44 19.04 31.06
C ARG A 490 8.83 18.91 29.66
N GLU A 491 9.48 19.50 28.66
CA GLU A 491 8.99 19.43 27.28
C GLU A 491 9.25 18.06 26.66
N LEU A 492 10.40 17.42 26.94
CA LEU A 492 10.65 16.05 26.51
C LEU A 492 9.61 15.07 27.08
N GLU A 493 9.19 15.24 28.34
CA GLU A 493 8.16 14.39 28.97
C GLU A 493 6.81 14.45 28.23
N ALA A 494 6.51 15.56 27.54
CA ALA A 494 5.28 15.69 26.76
C ALA A 494 5.25 14.82 25.50
N TYR A 495 6.40 14.32 25.01
CA TYR A 495 6.51 13.50 23.80
C TYR A 495 6.56 11.99 24.09
N THR A 496 6.24 11.56 25.31
CA THR A 496 6.30 10.14 25.72
C THR A 496 5.41 9.25 24.85
N ASP A 497 4.22 9.72 24.49
CA ASP A 497 3.22 8.94 23.74
C ASP A 497 3.39 9.03 22.21
N TYR A 498 4.18 9.98 21.72
CA TYR A 498 4.42 10.24 20.28
C TYR A 498 5.92 10.56 20.03
N PRO A 499 6.81 9.58 20.25
CA PRO A 499 8.26 9.76 20.20
C PRO A 499 8.78 10.20 18.82
N GLU A 500 8.06 9.89 17.74
CA GLU A 500 8.37 10.32 16.39
C GLU A 500 8.32 11.85 16.22
N LEU A 501 7.55 12.58 17.05
CA LEU A 501 7.43 14.03 16.96
C LEU A 501 8.44 14.80 17.85
N VAL A 502 9.28 14.10 18.63
CA VAL A 502 10.19 14.74 19.60
C VAL A 502 11.20 15.68 18.94
N GLY A 503 11.45 15.54 17.63
CA GLY A 503 12.26 16.49 16.85
C GLY A 503 11.81 17.94 17.02
N ARG A 504 10.48 18.18 17.10
CA ARG A 504 9.91 19.52 17.31
C ARG A 504 10.39 20.17 18.62
N CYS A 505 10.47 19.39 19.70
CA CYS A 505 10.97 19.85 21.00
C CYS A 505 12.42 20.36 20.90
N PHE A 506 13.27 19.68 20.14
CA PHE A 506 14.65 20.10 19.94
C PHE A 506 14.73 21.39 19.10
N LEU A 507 13.96 21.46 18.01
CA LEU A 507 13.95 22.62 17.10
C LEU A 507 13.53 23.91 17.81
N GLU A 508 12.50 23.86 18.65
CA GLU A 508 12.03 25.00 19.45
C GLU A 508 13.09 25.55 20.43
N ARG A 509 14.11 24.75 20.77
CA ARG A 509 15.12 25.05 21.80
C ARG A 509 16.55 25.16 21.26
N MET A 510 16.73 25.28 19.94
CA MET A 510 18.07 25.35 19.32
C MET A 510 18.89 26.56 19.76
N THR A 511 18.26 27.70 20.02
CA THR A 511 18.95 28.89 20.54
C THR A 511 19.40 28.69 21.99
N ASP A 512 18.57 28.06 22.82
CA ASP A 512 18.90 27.78 24.22
C ASP A 512 20.07 26.78 24.33
N LEU A 513 20.17 25.82 23.43
CA LEU A 513 21.26 24.83 23.40
C LEU A 513 22.64 25.43 23.04
N GLN A 514 22.73 26.68 22.58
CA GLN A 514 24.01 27.34 22.30
C GLN A 514 24.85 27.59 23.57
N ILE A 515 24.25 27.53 24.76
CA ILE A 515 24.96 27.66 26.04
C ILE A 515 26.10 26.63 26.21
N TYR A 516 26.07 25.51 25.48
CA TYR A 516 27.13 24.50 25.49
C TYR A 516 28.43 24.98 24.81
N GLU A 517 28.37 25.93 23.89
CA GLU A 517 29.58 26.51 23.28
C GLU A 517 30.46 27.21 24.31
N LYS A 518 29.85 28.07 25.12
CA LYS A 518 30.51 28.78 26.22
C LYS A 518 31.14 27.81 27.22
N TYR A 519 30.47 26.70 27.53
CA TYR A 519 30.99 25.68 28.44
C TYR A 519 32.23 24.99 27.87
N CYS A 520 32.14 24.51 26.63
CA CYS A 520 33.20 23.77 25.96
C CYS A 520 34.45 24.64 25.73
N GLN A 521 34.30 25.91 25.37
CA GLN A 521 35.42 26.87 25.27
C GLN A 521 36.11 27.11 26.61
N ASN A 522 35.38 27.04 27.72
CA ASN A 522 35.96 27.16 29.05
C ASN A 522 36.60 25.85 29.55
N LYS A 523 36.15 24.68 29.07
CA LYS A 523 36.57 23.38 29.59
C LYS A 523 38.09 23.15 29.67
N PRO A 524 38.93 23.54 28.68
CA PRO A 524 40.38 23.40 28.80
C PRO A 524 40.98 24.23 29.95
N ARG A 525 40.42 25.44 30.19
CA ARG A 525 40.85 26.31 31.29
C ARG A 525 40.45 25.73 32.65
N SER A 526 39.23 25.21 32.75
CA SER A 526 38.76 24.43 33.92
C SER A 526 39.67 23.24 34.19
N GLU A 527 40.07 22.50 33.15
CA GLU A 527 40.94 21.32 33.30
C GLU A 527 42.38 21.67 33.67
N SER A 528 42.94 22.75 33.11
CA SER A 528 44.25 23.27 33.52
C SER A 528 44.25 23.72 34.97
N LEU A 529 43.17 24.38 35.42
CA LEU A 529 42.98 24.74 36.82
C LEU A 529 42.86 23.50 37.72
N TRP A 530 42.03 22.53 37.33
CA TRP A 530 41.85 21.27 38.06
C TRP A 530 43.19 20.55 38.29
N ARG A 531 44.04 20.42 37.26
CA ARG A 531 45.35 19.76 37.40
C ARG A 531 46.29 20.45 38.41
N GLN A 532 46.11 21.74 38.67
CA GLN A 532 46.90 22.48 39.64
C GLN A 532 46.39 22.33 41.08
N CYS A 533 45.16 21.82 41.27
CA CYS A 533 44.51 21.80 42.59
C CYS A 533 43.65 20.55 42.87
N SER A 534 43.74 19.50 42.06
CA SER A 534 42.91 18.28 42.17
C SER A 534 43.04 17.61 43.54
N ASP A 535 44.23 17.66 44.12
CA ASP A 535 44.56 16.97 45.37
C ASP A 535 44.33 17.86 46.60
N CYS A 536 43.70 19.03 46.45
CA CYS A 536 43.46 19.93 47.57
C CYS A 536 42.39 19.37 48.55
N VAL A 537 42.58 19.69 49.83
CA VAL A 537 41.73 19.18 50.94
C VAL A 537 40.26 19.59 50.75
N PHE A 538 40.00 20.75 50.17
CA PHE A 538 38.64 21.20 49.85
C PHE A 538 37.87 20.17 49.01
N PHE A 539 38.44 19.71 47.89
CA PHE A 539 37.75 18.75 47.02
C PHE A 539 37.59 17.38 47.68
N GLN A 540 38.56 16.94 48.48
CA GLN A 540 38.48 15.68 49.22
C GLN A 540 37.33 15.69 50.24
N GLU A 541 37.17 16.79 50.97
CA GLU A 541 36.06 16.95 51.93
C GLU A 541 34.70 17.04 51.25
N CYS A 542 34.59 17.80 50.14
CA CYS A 542 33.35 17.85 49.36
C CYS A 542 32.99 16.47 48.78
N GLN A 543 33.96 15.74 48.23
CA GLN A 543 33.76 14.40 47.68
C GLN A 543 33.30 13.41 48.76
N LYS A 544 33.86 13.51 49.97
CA LYS A 544 33.47 12.69 51.12
C LYS A 544 32.05 13.02 51.60
N LYS A 545 31.69 14.30 51.71
CA LYS A 545 30.33 14.74 52.10
C LYS A 545 29.25 14.24 51.14
N LEU A 546 29.57 14.14 49.84
CA LEU A 546 28.65 13.69 48.80
C LEU A 546 28.70 12.18 48.54
N GLU A 547 29.60 11.44 49.19
CA GLU A 547 29.85 10.02 48.96
C GLU A 547 30.13 9.67 47.47
N HIS A 548 30.75 10.61 46.74
CA HIS A 548 31.04 10.47 45.32
C HIS A 548 32.19 9.47 45.08
N LYS A 549 31.94 8.48 44.22
CA LYS A 549 32.94 7.48 43.81
C LYS A 549 33.94 8.00 42.78
N LEU A 550 33.57 9.02 42.00
CA LEU A 550 34.40 9.64 40.98
C LEU A 550 34.86 11.03 41.44
N GLY A 551 36.01 11.49 40.92
CA GLY A 551 36.48 12.86 41.13
C GLY A 551 35.59 13.90 40.45
N LEU A 552 35.65 15.15 40.91
CA LEU A 552 34.85 16.26 40.38
C LEU A 552 35.03 16.44 38.87
N ASP A 553 36.23 16.23 38.34
CA ASP A 553 36.54 16.30 36.91
C ASP A 553 35.65 15.40 36.04
N SER A 554 35.29 14.23 36.54
CA SER A 554 34.37 13.30 35.85
C SER A 554 32.97 13.91 35.73
N TYR A 555 32.52 14.65 36.73
CA TYR A 555 31.23 15.34 36.69
C TYR A 555 31.27 16.63 35.85
N LEU A 556 32.41 17.33 35.83
CA LEU A 556 32.63 18.49 34.95
C LEU A 556 32.65 18.11 33.46
N LEU A 557 32.82 16.84 33.11
CA LEU A 557 32.69 16.35 31.73
C LEU A 557 31.25 16.11 31.30
N LYS A 558 30.29 16.02 32.23
CA LYS A 558 28.90 15.64 31.94
C LYS A 558 28.22 16.54 30.89
N PRO A 559 28.37 17.88 30.90
CA PRO A 559 27.78 18.69 29.83
C PRO A 559 28.35 18.41 28.44
N VAL A 560 29.66 18.18 28.33
CA VAL A 560 30.32 17.80 27.07
C VAL A 560 29.81 16.43 26.58
N GLN A 561 29.61 15.50 27.52
CA GLN A 561 29.05 14.18 27.22
C GLN A 561 27.57 14.28 26.80
N ARG A 562 26.76 15.10 27.48
CA ARG A 562 25.31 15.17 27.21
C ARG A 562 25.03 15.73 25.82
N ILE A 563 25.64 16.85 25.45
CA ILE A 563 25.43 17.46 24.12
C ILE A 563 25.84 16.53 22.97
N THR A 564 26.86 15.67 23.19
CA THR A 564 27.29 14.66 22.21
C THR A 564 26.43 13.40 22.18
N LYS A 565 25.58 13.18 23.20
CA LYS A 565 24.62 12.06 23.25
C LYS A 565 23.31 12.35 22.53
N TYR A 566 22.84 13.60 22.52
CA TYR A 566 21.58 13.94 21.82
C TYR A 566 21.58 13.56 20.34
N GLN A 567 22.68 13.81 19.63
CA GLN A 567 22.80 13.37 18.23
C GLN A 567 22.70 11.85 18.07
N LEU A 568 23.13 11.05 19.06
CA LEU A 568 23.07 9.59 18.98
C LEU A 568 21.63 9.11 19.19
N LEU A 569 20.94 9.69 20.19
CA LEU A 569 19.55 9.35 20.50
C LEU A 569 18.59 9.79 19.37
N LEU A 570 18.77 11.00 18.83
CA LEU A 570 17.99 11.47 17.66
C LEU A 570 18.29 10.64 16.41
N LYS A 571 19.55 10.23 16.20
CA LYS A 571 19.92 9.35 15.09
C LYS A 571 19.32 7.95 15.23
N GLU A 572 19.24 7.41 16.45
CA GLU A 572 18.56 6.13 16.69
C GLU A 572 17.03 6.26 16.56
N LEU A 573 16.38 7.35 16.98
CA LEU A 573 14.95 7.58 16.73
C LEU A 573 14.65 7.70 15.23
N LEU A 574 15.43 8.51 14.53
CA LEU A 574 15.29 8.74 13.08
C LEU A 574 15.45 7.46 12.26
N LYS A 575 16.31 6.54 12.71
CA LYS A 575 16.52 5.23 12.08
C LYS A 575 15.22 4.42 11.94
N TYR A 576 14.26 4.62 12.85
CA TYR A 576 12.98 3.91 12.88
C TYR A 576 11.80 4.74 12.34
N SER A 577 12.02 6.00 11.93
CA SER A 577 10.96 6.96 11.58
C SER A 577 10.69 7.23 10.12
N LYS A 578 11.18 6.35 9.25
CA LYS A 578 10.97 6.48 7.81
C LYS A 578 9.48 6.34 7.46
N GLY A 579 8.91 7.36 6.82
CA GLY A 579 7.51 7.41 6.38
C GLY A 579 6.51 7.83 7.46
N CYS A 580 6.97 8.30 8.62
CA CYS A 580 6.13 8.81 9.71
C CYS A 580 6.04 10.35 9.66
N GLU A 581 4.97 10.94 10.22
CA GLU A 581 4.73 12.40 10.19
C GLU A 581 5.92 13.23 10.75
N GLY A 582 6.68 12.70 11.71
CA GLY A 582 7.78 13.39 12.37
C GLY A 582 9.19 13.16 11.79
N GLU A 583 9.33 12.49 10.64
CA GLU A 583 10.65 12.18 10.04
C GLU A 583 11.47 13.44 9.76
N ASP A 584 10.86 14.44 9.12
CA ASP A 584 11.52 15.68 8.74
C ASP A 584 11.98 16.47 9.96
N ASP A 585 11.13 16.57 10.98
CA ASP A 585 11.44 17.25 12.24
C ASP A 585 12.62 16.59 12.97
N LEU A 586 12.67 15.25 12.99
CA LEU A 586 13.78 14.49 13.59
C LEU A 586 15.09 14.67 12.82
N GLN A 587 15.05 14.69 11.48
CA GLN A 587 16.21 14.89 10.63
C GLN A 587 16.76 16.33 10.75
N GLU A 588 15.89 17.32 10.84
CA GLU A 588 16.27 18.72 11.04
C GLU A 588 16.86 18.93 12.45
N ALA A 589 16.24 18.34 13.48
CA ALA A 589 16.75 18.36 14.85
C ALA A 589 18.15 17.75 14.94
N LEU A 590 18.37 16.56 14.34
CA LEU A 590 19.67 15.90 14.32
C LEU A 590 20.74 16.76 13.64
N SER A 591 20.41 17.34 12.49
CA SER A 591 21.33 18.21 11.72
C SER A 591 21.71 19.45 12.51
N SER A 592 20.74 20.03 13.22
CA SER A 592 20.94 21.21 14.03
C SER A 592 21.83 20.92 15.25
N ILE A 593 21.63 19.79 15.95
CA ILE A 593 22.51 19.34 17.05
C ILE A 593 23.94 19.06 16.54
N LEU A 594 24.09 18.41 15.38
CA LEU A 594 25.39 18.22 14.75
C LEU A 594 26.05 19.55 14.38
N GLY A 595 25.26 20.54 13.96
CA GLY A 595 25.69 21.91 13.70
C GLY A 595 26.26 22.57 14.96
N ILE A 596 25.59 22.41 16.11
CA ILE A 596 26.09 22.85 17.41
C ILE A 596 27.42 22.17 17.72
N LEU A 597 27.50 20.84 17.64
CA LEU A 597 28.74 20.10 17.94
C LEU A 597 29.90 20.53 17.05
N LYS A 598 29.65 20.78 15.75
CA LYS A 598 30.65 21.31 14.83
C LYS A 598 31.07 22.73 15.20
N ALA A 599 30.12 23.62 15.49
CA ALA A 599 30.41 24.99 15.89
C ALA A 599 31.25 25.03 17.17
N VAL A 600 30.89 24.21 18.16
CA VAL A 600 31.65 23.99 19.39
C VAL A 600 33.08 23.54 19.06
N ASN A 601 33.24 22.48 18.25
CA ASN A 601 34.56 21.97 17.89
C ASN A 601 35.41 22.99 17.11
N ASP A 602 34.81 23.70 16.15
CA ASP A 602 35.50 24.70 15.33
C ASP A 602 35.91 25.92 16.17
N SER A 603 35.09 26.32 17.13
CA SER A 603 35.43 27.39 18.07
C SER A 603 36.69 27.06 18.90
N MET A 604 36.95 25.78 19.17
CA MET A 604 38.18 25.33 19.84
C MET A 604 39.44 25.57 19.00
N HIS A 605 39.35 25.46 17.67
CA HIS A 605 40.46 25.79 16.77
C HIS A 605 40.63 27.30 16.61
N LEU A 606 39.52 28.05 16.64
CA LEU A 606 39.53 29.51 16.50
C LEU A 606 40.29 30.20 17.64
N ILE A 607 40.05 29.77 18.89
CA ILE A 607 40.75 30.32 20.07
C ILE A 607 42.26 29.97 20.10
N ALA A 608 42.72 29.06 19.23
CA ALA A 608 44.13 28.67 19.12
C ALA A 608 44.91 29.47 18.06
N ILE A 609 44.29 30.47 17.41
CA ILE A 609 44.96 31.39 16.49
C ILE A 609 45.77 32.43 17.27
N THR A 610 47.03 32.61 16.88
CA THR A 610 47.99 33.56 17.46
C THR A 610 48.52 34.51 16.38
N GLY A 611 48.81 35.75 16.78
CA GLY A 611 49.39 36.77 15.89
C GLY A 611 48.42 37.42 14.90
N TYR A 612 47.11 37.30 15.12
CA TYR A 612 46.10 38.08 14.39
C TYR A 612 45.90 39.44 15.09
N GLU A 613 46.09 40.54 14.36
CA GLU A 613 45.92 41.90 14.86
C GLU A 613 44.46 42.36 14.61
N GLY A 614 43.56 41.99 15.51
CA GLY A 614 42.13 42.31 15.44
C GLY A 614 41.30 41.40 16.36
N ASN A 615 40.00 41.66 16.49
CA ASN A 615 39.10 40.77 17.23
C ASN A 615 38.47 39.73 16.28
N LEU A 616 38.67 38.45 16.56
CA LEU A 616 38.15 37.36 15.76
C LEU A 616 36.61 37.32 15.73
N SER A 617 35.93 37.89 16.73
CA SER A 617 34.46 37.99 16.74
C SER A 617 33.92 38.90 15.62
N ASP A 618 34.71 39.88 15.18
CA ASP A 618 34.26 40.88 14.21
C ASP A 618 34.14 40.30 12.79
N LEU A 619 34.81 39.17 12.55
CA LEU A 619 34.83 38.42 11.30
C LEU A 619 33.50 37.69 11.01
N GLY A 620 32.60 37.63 11.98
CA GLY A 620 31.36 36.87 11.89
C GLY A 620 31.57 35.39 12.20
N ARG A 621 30.50 34.60 12.07
CA ARG A 621 30.49 33.18 12.41
C ARG A 621 31.56 32.42 11.61
N LEU A 622 32.26 31.50 12.28
CA LEU A 622 33.19 30.57 11.62
C LEU A 622 32.37 29.50 10.88
N MET A 623 32.57 29.40 9.56
CA MET A 623 31.84 28.49 8.69
C MET A 623 32.60 27.17 8.50
N MET A 624 33.90 27.26 8.21
CA MET A 624 34.77 26.08 8.00
C MET A 624 36.22 26.36 8.41
N GLN A 625 36.93 25.29 8.79
CA GLN A 625 38.38 25.30 8.95
C GLN A 625 39.02 24.00 8.45
N GLY A 626 40.27 24.05 8.00
CA GLY A 626 40.93 22.88 7.40
C GLY A 626 42.35 23.13 6.92
N SER A 627 43.13 22.06 6.77
CA SER A 627 44.53 22.09 6.29
C SER A 627 44.61 21.82 4.78
N PHE A 628 45.42 22.60 4.07
CA PHE A 628 45.55 22.57 2.62
C PHE A 628 47.00 22.77 2.15
N SER A 629 47.30 22.18 0.99
CA SER A 629 48.45 22.55 0.16
C SER A 629 48.08 23.73 -0.73
N VAL A 630 48.78 24.85 -0.60
CA VAL A 630 48.47 26.11 -1.30
C VAL A 630 49.64 26.56 -2.16
N TRP A 631 49.38 26.85 -3.44
CA TRP A 631 50.30 27.55 -4.35
C TRP A 631 49.79 28.96 -4.64
N THR A 632 50.69 29.87 -4.99
CA THR A 632 50.37 31.27 -5.32
C THR A 632 50.83 31.61 -6.74
N GLU A 633 49.91 32.10 -7.58
CA GLU A 633 50.19 32.68 -8.90
C GLU A 633 49.87 34.18 -8.91
N HIS A 634 50.79 35.00 -9.42
CA HIS A 634 50.61 36.46 -9.56
C HIS A 634 50.78 36.89 -11.03
N LYS A 635 49.79 37.63 -11.56
CA LYS A 635 49.81 38.21 -12.91
C LYS A 635 50.50 39.58 -12.93
N LYS A 636 51.84 39.64 -12.80
CA LYS A 636 52.70 40.68 -13.41
C LYS A 636 54.17 40.52 -12.99
N GLY A 637 55.05 40.46 -14.00
CA GLY A 637 56.48 40.72 -13.85
C GLY A 637 57.34 39.74 -14.64
N HIS A 638 57.86 40.18 -15.78
CA HIS A 638 58.99 39.53 -16.46
C HIS A 638 60.19 39.49 -15.50
N ALA A 639 60.35 38.41 -14.73
CA ALA A 639 61.54 38.15 -13.93
C ALA A 639 61.99 36.71 -14.16
N LYS A 640 63.08 36.63 -14.93
CA LYS A 640 63.94 35.48 -15.21
C LYS A 640 64.08 34.52 -14.03
N VAL A 641 63.94 33.23 -14.34
CA VAL A 641 64.73 32.08 -13.82
C VAL A 641 65.49 32.35 -12.52
N LYS A 642 64.80 32.36 -11.37
CA LYS A 642 65.34 32.10 -10.02
C LYS A 642 64.18 32.05 -9.04
N ASP A 643 63.55 30.89 -8.90
CA ASP A 643 62.80 30.47 -7.70
C ASP A 643 62.29 29.05 -7.93
N LEU A 644 63.10 28.05 -7.56
CA LEU A 644 62.61 26.67 -7.47
C LEU A 644 61.53 26.51 -6.38
N ALA A 645 61.36 27.51 -5.49
CA ALA A 645 60.34 27.50 -4.43
C ALA A 645 58.91 27.74 -4.94
N ARG A 646 58.71 28.29 -6.15
CA ARG A 646 57.37 28.53 -6.72
C ARG A 646 56.64 27.25 -7.13
N PHE A 647 57.33 26.10 -7.18
CA PHE A 647 56.72 24.82 -7.53
C PHE A 647 56.31 23.97 -6.33
N LYS A 648 56.75 24.29 -5.10
CA LYS A 648 56.43 23.51 -3.89
C LYS A 648 55.23 24.13 -3.13
N PRO A 649 54.16 23.37 -2.87
CA PRO A 649 53.02 23.89 -2.10
C PRO A 649 53.41 24.27 -0.68
N MET A 650 52.79 25.33 -0.18
CA MET A 650 52.85 25.71 1.23
C MET A 650 51.72 25.03 2.00
N GLN A 651 51.99 24.48 3.19
CA GLN A 651 50.93 24.03 4.09
C GLN A 651 50.28 25.23 4.78
N ARG A 652 48.95 25.33 4.67
CA ARG A 652 48.14 26.37 5.33
C ARG A 652 46.90 25.76 5.97
N HIS A 653 46.58 26.23 7.16
CA HIS A 653 45.30 25.98 7.81
C HIS A 653 44.41 27.18 7.53
N LEU A 654 43.31 26.98 6.82
CA LEU A 654 42.39 28.04 6.43
C LEU A 654 41.23 28.12 7.42
N PHE A 655 40.75 29.33 7.70
CA PHE A 655 39.54 29.59 8.49
C PHE A 655 38.61 30.50 7.68
N LEU A 656 37.47 29.96 7.26
CA LEU A 656 36.46 30.67 6.49
C LEU A 656 35.42 31.25 7.44
N HIS A 657 35.39 32.57 7.58
CA HIS A 657 34.33 33.31 8.25
C HIS A 657 33.38 33.96 7.25
N GLU A 658 32.24 34.44 7.73
CA GLU A 658 31.26 35.20 6.93
C GLU A 658 31.88 36.42 6.22
N LYS A 659 32.86 37.08 6.85
CA LYS A 659 33.45 38.33 6.33
C LYS A 659 34.89 38.19 5.84
N ALA A 660 35.62 37.15 6.25
CA ALA A 660 37.03 36.98 5.89
C ALA A 660 37.45 35.51 5.75
N LEU A 661 38.48 35.27 4.93
CA LEU A 661 39.18 33.99 4.84
C LEU A 661 40.60 34.17 5.40
N LEU A 662 40.89 33.53 6.54
CA LEU A 662 42.19 33.58 7.18
C LEU A 662 43.08 32.42 6.72
N PHE A 663 44.35 32.72 6.47
CA PHE A 663 45.40 31.76 6.19
C PHE A 663 46.34 31.71 7.38
N CYS A 664 46.42 30.56 8.02
CA CYS A 664 47.31 30.32 9.15
C CYS A 664 48.35 29.23 8.82
N LYS A 665 49.48 29.25 9.52
CA LYS A 665 50.46 28.16 9.53
C LYS A 665 50.30 27.41 10.85
N LYS A 666 49.99 26.12 10.80
CA LYS A 666 49.99 25.25 11.98
C LYS A 666 51.40 25.22 12.57
N ARG A 667 51.54 25.46 13.88
CA ARG A 667 52.80 25.28 14.59
C ARG A 667 52.91 23.82 15.05
N GLU A 668 54.10 23.26 14.91
CA GLU A 668 54.50 22.07 15.66
C GLU A 668 55.17 22.61 16.93
N GLU A 669 54.50 22.48 18.07
CA GLU A 669 55.08 22.90 19.34
C GLU A 669 55.98 21.78 19.88
N ASN A 670 57.30 22.02 19.87
CA ASN A 670 58.32 21.21 20.54
C ASN A 670 58.64 21.77 21.93
N GLY A 671 57.63 22.29 22.65
CA GLY A 671 57.80 22.88 23.98
C GLY A 671 57.71 21.84 25.10
N GLU A 672 58.48 22.02 26.17
CA GLU A 672 58.35 21.26 27.41
C GLU A 672 57.04 21.66 28.13
N GLY A 673 55.94 21.00 27.75
CA GLY A 673 54.62 21.18 28.33
C GLY A 673 53.59 20.39 27.53
N TYR A 674 52.72 19.63 28.22
CA TYR A 674 51.73 18.75 27.59
C TYR A 674 50.51 19.47 26.97
N GLU A 675 50.68 20.66 26.41
CA GLU A 675 49.64 21.25 25.55
C GLU A 675 49.70 20.58 24.17
N LYS A 676 49.03 19.44 24.06
CA LYS A 676 48.83 18.70 22.81
C LYS A 676 47.87 19.40 21.82
N ALA A 677 47.38 20.61 22.15
CA ALA A 677 46.41 21.32 21.33
C ALA A 677 47.15 22.04 20.17
N PRO A 678 46.67 21.92 18.91
CA PRO A 678 47.33 22.54 17.78
C PRO A 678 47.20 24.07 17.85
N SER A 679 48.32 24.79 17.80
CA SER A 679 48.34 26.26 17.69
C SER A 679 48.54 26.72 16.24
N TYR A 680 47.93 27.86 15.88
CA TYR A 680 47.91 28.38 14.52
C TYR A 680 48.51 29.79 14.48
N SER A 681 49.53 30.01 13.66
CA SER A 681 50.06 31.36 13.41
C SER A 681 49.38 32.01 12.23
N PHE A 682 48.78 33.17 12.43
CA PHE A 682 48.25 33.98 11.35
C PHE A 682 49.33 34.30 10.29
N LYS A 683 48.94 34.31 9.00
CA LYS A 683 49.83 34.62 7.86
C LYS A 683 49.23 35.58 6.86
N HIS A 684 47.96 35.43 6.51
CA HIS A 684 47.31 36.26 5.50
C HIS A 684 45.80 36.25 5.70
N SER A 685 45.09 37.27 5.20
CA SER A 685 43.64 37.36 5.27
C SER A 685 43.11 37.92 3.97
N LEU A 686 42.06 37.31 3.43
CA LEU A 686 41.30 37.84 2.30
C LEU A 686 39.93 38.31 2.78
N SER A 687 39.55 39.53 2.40
CA SER A 687 38.18 40.02 2.62
C SER A 687 37.23 39.26 1.69
N MET A 688 36.17 38.67 2.23
CA MET A 688 35.22 37.92 1.41
C MET A 688 34.53 38.79 0.35
N THR A 689 34.45 40.10 0.55
CA THR A 689 33.93 41.07 -0.43
C THR A 689 34.74 41.16 -1.72
N ALA A 690 36.02 40.76 -1.69
CA ALA A 690 36.93 40.82 -2.83
C ALA A 690 37.34 39.44 -3.35
N VAL A 691 36.78 38.36 -2.79
CA VAL A 691 37.11 36.97 -3.12
C VAL A 691 36.25 36.47 -4.29
N GLY A 692 36.90 35.85 -5.26
CA GLY A 692 36.30 35.00 -6.28
C GLY A 692 36.85 33.59 -6.21
N ILE A 693 36.15 32.64 -6.83
CA ILE A 693 36.49 31.22 -6.81
C ILE A 693 36.48 30.62 -8.21
N THR A 694 37.44 29.76 -8.52
CA THR A 694 37.43 28.85 -9.68
C THR A 694 37.31 27.43 -9.15
N GLU A 695 36.23 26.75 -9.49
CA GLU A 695 35.95 25.42 -8.96
C GLU A 695 36.96 24.36 -9.43
N ASN A 696 37.42 24.44 -10.68
CA ASN A 696 38.32 23.46 -11.25
C ASN A 696 39.64 24.12 -11.69
N ALA A 697 40.71 23.80 -10.97
CA ALA A 697 42.07 24.09 -11.41
C ALA A 697 42.58 22.95 -12.31
N LYS A 698 43.47 23.25 -13.26
CA LYS A 698 43.99 22.25 -14.20
C LYS A 698 44.83 21.18 -13.48
N GLY A 699 44.61 19.91 -13.85
CA GLY A 699 45.51 18.81 -13.51
C GLY A 699 45.39 18.22 -12.11
N ASP A 700 44.33 18.51 -11.34
CA ASP A 700 43.95 17.75 -10.14
C ASP A 700 42.49 18.06 -9.76
N ASN A 701 41.64 17.03 -9.67
CA ASN A 701 40.24 17.20 -9.29
C ASN A 701 40.07 17.65 -7.82
N LYS A 702 41.12 17.55 -6.98
CA LYS A 702 41.18 18.06 -5.61
C LYS A 702 41.58 19.53 -5.51
N LYS A 703 41.92 20.17 -6.63
CA LYS A 703 42.32 21.58 -6.68
C LYS A 703 41.18 22.51 -7.07
N PHE A 704 41.13 23.64 -6.39
CA PHE A 704 40.30 24.79 -6.72
C PHE A 704 41.14 26.07 -6.56
N GLU A 705 40.69 27.18 -7.13
CA GLU A 705 41.40 28.45 -7.03
C GLU A 705 40.57 29.43 -6.22
N ILE A 706 41.20 30.08 -5.26
CA ILE A 706 40.66 31.26 -4.59
C ILE A 706 41.45 32.45 -5.12
N TRP A 707 40.79 33.46 -5.65
CA TRP A 707 41.46 34.61 -6.22
C TRP A 707 40.83 35.90 -5.72
N CYS A 708 41.59 36.99 -5.65
CA CYS A 708 41.05 38.30 -5.29
C CYS A 708 41.44 39.36 -6.32
N ASN A 709 40.76 40.51 -6.26
CA ASN A 709 41.03 41.69 -7.10
C ASN A 709 41.15 41.35 -8.60
N SER A 710 40.12 40.71 -9.18
CA SER A 710 40.12 40.32 -10.60
C SER A 710 41.29 39.41 -11.02
N ARG A 711 41.68 38.48 -10.12
CA ARG A 711 42.78 37.50 -10.30
C ARG A 711 44.18 38.13 -10.32
N GLU A 712 44.40 39.21 -9.59
CA GLU A 712 45.75 39.73 -9.31
C GLU A 712 46.54 38.78 -8.40
N GLU A 713 45.86 38.21 -7.41
CA GLU A 713 46.36 37.12 -6.57
C GLU A 713 45.50 35.87 -6.78
N VAL A 714 46.16 34.75 -7.07
CA VAL A 714 45.49 33.45 -7.25
C VAL A 714 46.13 32.43 -6.34
N PHE A 715 45.33 31.87 -5.45
CA PHE A 715 45.69 30.78 -4.55
C PHE A 715 45.13 29.48 -5.09
N ILE A 716 45.99 28.59 -5.58
CA ILE A 716 45.58 27.25 -5.97
C ILE A 716 45.59 26.41 -4.69
N VAL A 717 44.42 25.96 -4.26
CA VAL A 717 44.21 25.22 -3.02
C VAL A 717 43.94 23.75 -3.38
N GLN A 718 44.79 22.85 -2.91
CA GLN A 718 44.56 21.40 -3.01
C GLN A 718 44.04 20.89 -1.67
N ALA A 719 42.82 20.38 -1.70
CA ALA A 719 42.21 19.70 -0.57
C ALA A 719 42.81 18.30 -0.35
N PRO A 720 42.75 17.76 0.88
CA PRO A 720 43.15 16.38 1.14
C PRO A 720 42.34 15.37 0.33
N THR A 721 41.04 15.65 0.15
CA THR A 721 40.12 14.82 -0.65
C THR A 721 39.21 15.69 -1.53
N PRO A 722 38.66 15.15 -2.63
CA PRO A 722 37.72 15.87 -3.48
C PRO A 722 36.47 16.34 -2.72
N GLU A 723 35.99 15.57 -1.73
CA GLU A 723 34.81 15.89 -0.94
C GLU A 723 35.05 17.15 -0.07
N ILE A 724 36.25 17.26 0.52
CA ILE A 724 36.64 18.46 1.27
C ILE A 724 36.74 19.67 0.33
N LYS A 725 37.30 19.51 -0.88
CA LYS A 725 37.27 20.59 -1.89
C LYS A 725 35.83 21.02 -2.15
N THR A 726 34.94 20.08 -2.45
CA THR A 726 33.55 20.38 -2.80
C THR A 726 32.83 21.09 -1.66
N ALA A 727 33.01 20.62 -0.42
CA ALA A 727 32.45 21.27 0.76
C ALA A 727 32.93 22.73 0.91
N TRP A 728 34.23 22.97 0.72
CA TRP A 728 34.81 24.32 0.78
C TRP A 728 34.34 25.23 -0.35
N VAL A 729 34.29 24.73 -1.59
CA VAL A 729 33.79 25.48 -2.74
C VAL A 729 32.33 25.88 -2.51
N ASN A 730 31.51 24.97 -2.02
CA ASN A 730 30.10 25.21 -1.75
C ASN A 730 29.91 26.24 -0.64
N GLU A 731 30.64 26.13 0.47
CA GLU A 731 30.50 27.05 1.58
C GLU A 731 31.00 28.46 1.23
N ILE A 732 32.12 28.58 0.50
CA ILE A 732 32.58 29.86 -0.05
C ILE A 732 31.50 30.46 -0.96
N ARG A 733 30.87 29.66 -1.82
CA ARG A 733 29.79 30.12 -2.72
C ARG A 733 28.56 30.60 -1.94
N LYS A 734 28.20 29.92 -0.84
CA LYS A 734 27.10 30.35 0.05
C LYS A 734 27.41 31.71 0.66
N VAL A 735 28.62 31.91 1.19
CA VAL A 735 29.03 33.21 1.75
C VAL A 735 28.96 34.31 0.69
N LEU A 736 29.52 34.08 -0.50
CA LEU A 736 29.49 35.06 -1.60
C LEU A 736 28.06 35.37 -2.07
N THR A 737 27.18 34.38 -2.10
CA THR A 737 25.77 34.54 -2.48
C THR A 737 24.98 35.29 -1.40
N GLY A 738 25.25 35.01 -0.11
CA GLY A 738 24.70 35.75 1.02
C GLY A 738 25.10 37.23 0.97
N GLN A 739 26.37 37.51 0.66
CA GLN A 739 26.84 38.89 0.47
C GLN A 739 26.18 39.59 -0.72
N LEU A 740 25.97 38.89 -1.84
CA LEU A 740 25.25 39.43 -3.00
C LEU A 740 23.81 39.82 -2.63
N LYS A 741 23.11 38.97 -1.87
CA LYS A 741 21.74 39.23 -1.39
C LYS A 741 21.70 40.41 -0.41
N ALA A 742 22.65 40.48 0.51
CA ALA A 742 22.78 41.62 1.44
C ALA A 742 23.07 42.94 0.67
N TYR A 743 23.91 42.90 -0.37
CA TYR A 743 24.21 44.08 -1.21
C TYR A 743 23.00 44.52 -2.05
N ARG A 744 22.09 43.59 -2.38
CA ARG A 744 20.81 43.87 -3.07
C ARG A 744 19.69 44.32 -2.12
N GLY A 745 19.93 44.37 -0.81
CA GLY A 745 18.93 44.77 0.20
C GLY A 745 17.84 43.72 0.45
N GLU A 746 18.06 42.46 0.07
CA GLU A 746 17.07 41.37 0.17
C GLU A 746 17.09 40.63 1.51
N ILE A 747 17.91 41.06 2.47
CA ILE A 747 17.99 40.48 3.82
C ILE A 747 18.01 41.65 4.83
N SER A 748 16.95 41.78 5.63
CA SER A 748 16.91 42.63 6.84
C SER A 748 17.12 41.78 8.08
#